data_AF-A0A7S2GPN2-F1
#
_entry.id   AF-A0A7S2GPN2-F1
#
_cell.length_a   1.000
_cell.length_b   1.000
_cell.length_c   1.000
_cell.angle_alpha   90.00
_cell.angle_beta   90.00
_cell.angle_gamma   90.00
#
_symmetry.space_group_name_H-M   'P 1'
#
loop_
_entity.id
_entity.type
_entity.pdbx_description
1 polymer ?
#
loop_
_entity_poly.entity_id
_entity_poly.type
_entity_poly.pdbx_seq_one_letter_code
_entity_poly.pdbx_strand_id
1 'polypeptide(L)'
;MACGSWTTCVPCCGGQSQQRNPRRGIEEFVPVDVSIRILLREAVNVPSADYYDASDTYVLVTLVSDDEVIRCSAHPNCTRTIDNSSMPIWNEEVELGIDVNDTHALLATRVRFTLMDQDSLSEDDYIGEAEISLKELIRRPLVSLLITNRDGDAVFGSSTPRKLCELKIENIVAEDHNPELPIPEPRSYSRDQYPKHVFMMSRGTRGDVQPFVALARGFAEEFGWMVTICTELKWKSFVKDKTNDLEQGVVRFLPSGGDTAKRISRWEAKKAMESKSEMMQTMMLGFAEAEFFSSAPVFIEYFERLRTSTPVDLIMPSFTLMGLGMLLSERYQTLMMGFILQPTCIPSADEDWHCVGSIKSHGNLGFLDDFEDAFFTSQKSLAWVKRIAENSIFSSFSLDKLRQEYGLSKAETWPTLLNCNTPMLIPMLDGTFKRPSDWPSRITFTDFIFLRSKNVSGGGLSPELQSFIQDAAENGRKLAVMTFSSMPVARKKMLTCAMKMLKDAKHNFSLIYVGSQQTDEIPDTLKEKVELMSSNKKFIELQRADFGELFKSMDCFIVHGGLGTTVEALRMHKPVAVTGLLLMDQRFWGGVVESKGIGPAPVHIDDFHESCVAFIDGALKPDSEWLKNAEAASWGAEDDDGVKENIDAVVRLLGENLKPVNSFVQNEGGVETTEREIYQLKKENYELKKAAVAEERARVEAVRAAVAEER
;
A
#
# COMPACT_ATOMS: atom_id res chain seq x y z
N MET A 1 -76.81 14.89 18.66
CA MET A 1 -76.37 14.97 20.06
C MET A 1 -75.47 16.19 20.16
N ALA A 2 -76.04 17.38 20.33
CA ALA A 2 -76.26 18.01 21.65
C ALA A 2 -74.94 18.40 22.34
N CYS A 3 -74.41 19.54 21.91
CA CYS A 3 -74.06 20.74 22.70
C CYS A 3 -73.72 20.59 24.20
N GLY A 4 -72.64 21.26 24.60
CA GLY A 4 -72.45 21.87 25.91
C GLY A 4 -71.01 22.38 26.03
N SER A 5 -70.70 23.61 26.42
CA SER A 5 -71.50 24.79 26.75
C SER A 5 -70.53 25.97 26.85
N TRP A 6 -71.01 27.15 26.47
CA TRP A 6 -70.35 28.44 26.51
C TRP A 6 -70.19 29.00 27.93
N THR A 7 -69.14 29.77 28.17
CA THR A 7 -69.22 30.99 29.01
C THR A 7 -68.27 32.08 28.51
N THR A 8 -68.88 33.21 28.21
CA THR A 8 -68.37 34.48 27.66
C THR A 8 -67.80 35.42 28.74
N CYS A 9 -66.89 36.35 28.37
CA CYS A 9 -66.98 37.80 28.64
C CYS A 9 -65.78 38.63 28.05
N VAL A 10 -65.98 39.25 26.88
CA VAL A 10 -65.91 40.70 26.46
C VAL A 10 -65.20 41.73 27.41
N PRO A 11 -64.59 42.91 27.00
CA PRO A 11 -64.51 43.62 25.69
C PRO A 11 -63.15 44.24 25.21
N CYS A 12 -63.12 44.52 23.89
CA CYS A 12 -62.70 45.70 23.11
C CYS A 12 -61.46 46.61 23.36
N CYS A 13 -60.97 47.08 22.19
CA CYS A 13 -60.11 48.25 21.87
C CYS A 13 -58.60 47.99 21.92
N GLY A 14 -57.80 48.13 20.85
CA GLY A 14 -58.00 48.56 19.46
C GLY A 14 -56.61 48.80 18.86
N GLY A 15 -56.36 48.40 17.61
CA GLY A 15 -55.07 48.64 16.95
C GLY A 15 -54.99 48.00 15.57
N GLN A 16 -54.88 48.84 14.55
CA GLN A 16 -55.04 48.55 13.13
C GLN A 16 -53.88 47.75 12.51
N SER A 17 -54.28 46.93 11.52
CA SER A 17 -53.60 46.48 10.30
C SER A 17 -52.18 46.98 9.95
N GLN A 18 -51.29 46.03 9.62
CA GLN A 18 -50.77 45.69 8.27
C GLN A 18 -49.26 45.32 8.23
N GLN A 19 -48.99 44.21 7.54
CA GLN A 19 -47.76 43.80 6.82
C GLN A 19 -46.57 43.11 7.55
N ARG A 20 -46.43 41.82 7.19
CA ARG A 20 -45.21 41.05 6.84
C ARG A 20 -44.00 41.05 7.79
N ASN A 21 -43.87 39.96 8.56
CA ASN A 21 -42.75 38.99 8.47
C ASN A 21 -42.86 37.94 9.59
N PRO A 22 -43.03 36.63 9.34
CA PRO A 22 -42.67 35.63 10.32
C PRO A 22 -41.23 35.21 10.04
N ARG A 23 -40.28 35.88 10.72
CA ARG A 23 -39.03 35.20 11.09
C ARG A 23 -39.46 34.01 11.95
N ARG A 24 -39.48 32.81 11.37
CA ARG A 24 -39.51 31.57 12.13
C ARG A 24 -38.26 31.60 13.01
N GLY A 25 -38.46 31.39 14.31
CA GLY A 25 -37.39 31.26 15.28
C GLY A 25 -36.39 30.22 14.80
N ILE A 26 -35.19 30.70 14.50
CA ILE A 26 -33.99 29.91 14.63
C ILE A 26 -33.88 29.74 16.14
N GLU A 27 -34.06 28.52 16.64
CA GLU A 27 -33.55 28.19 17.97
C GLU A 27 -32.06 28.54 17.92
N GLU A 28 -31.65 29.57 18.67
CA GLU A 28 -30.25 29.81 18.94
C GLU A 28 -29.71 28.54 19.62
N PHE A 29 -28.98 27.73 18.85
CA PHE A 29 -28.12 26.71 19.43
C PHE A 29 -27.13 27.45 20.34
N VAL A 30 -27.33 27.32 21.65
CA VAL A 30 -26.33 27.73 22.64
C VAL A 30 -25.09 26.86 22.38
N PRO A 31 -23.89 27.44 22.20
CA PRO A 31 -22.67 26.67 22.05
C PRO A 31 -22.52 25.78 23.29
N VAL A 32 -22.41 24.47 23.10
CA VAL A 32 -21.98 23.59 24.18
C VAL A 32 -20.47 23.58 24.13
N ASP A 33 -19.81 24.32 25.02
CA ASP A 33 -18.38 24.17 25.27
C ASP A 33 -18.17 22.77 25.85
N VAL A 34 -17.69 21.84 25.02
CA VAL A 34 -17.30 20.50 25.48
C VAL A 34 -15.81 20.54 25.73
N SER A 35 -15.38 20.34 26.98
CA SER A 35 -13.97 20.10 27.28
C SER A 35 -13.69 18.60 27.40
N ILE A 36 -12.63 18.14 26.75
CA ILE A 36 -12.11 16.79 26.89
C ILE A 36 -10.84 16.86 27.73
N ARG A 37 -10.79 16.07 28.80
CA ARG A 37 -9.58 15.91 29.61
C ARG A 37 -8.89 14.61 29.23
N ILE A 38 -7.60 14.72 28.94
CA ILE A 38 -6.75 13.61 28.56
C ILE A 38 -5.65 13.49 29.60
N LEU A 39 -5.55 12.33 30.24
CA LEU A 39 -4.45 11.99 31.11
C LEU A 39 -3.32 11.37 30.29
N LEU A 40 -2.20 12.09 30.20
CA LEU A 40 -0.96 11.60 29.62
C LEU A 40 -0.24 10.76 30.68
N ARG A 41 -0.19 9.44 30.49
CA ARG A 41 0.35 8.50 31.49
C ARG A 41 1.88 8.42 31.40
N GLU A 42 2.34 7.75 30.35
CA GLU A 42 3.76 7.39 30.16
C GLU A 42 4.04 7.13 28.68
N ALA A 43 5.31 7.19 28.29
CA ALA A 43 5.80 6.63 27.04
C ALA A 43 6.84 5.54 27.30
N VAL A 44 7.08 4.70 26.29
CA VAL A 44 8.06 3.61 26.38
C VAL A 44 9.01 3.65 25.20
N ASN A 45 10.28 3.34 25.45
CA ASN A 45 11.37 3.25 24.46
C ASN A 45 11.62 4.56 23.70
N VAL A 46 11.52 5.68 24.42
CA VAL A 46 11.86 7.03 23.94
C VAL A 46 13.39 7.13 23.80
N PRO A 47 13.91 7.72 22.70
CA PRO A 47 15.35 7.85 22.50
C PRO A 47 15.94 8.85 23.53
N SER A 48 17.12 8.55 24.07
CA SER A 48 17.90 9.55 24.82
C SER A 48 18.52 10.52 23.81
N ALA A 49 18.12 11.79 23.80
CA ALA A 49 18.76 12.80 22.96
C ALA A 49 20.05 13.36 23.61
N ASP A 50 20.16 13.31 24.95
CA ASP A 50 21.33 13.79 25.68
C ASP A 50 22.44 12.75 25.94
N TYR A 51 23.68 13.25 26.00
CA TYR A 51 24.92 12.49 26.25
C TYR A 51 24.99 11.83 27.65
N TYR A 52 24.05 12.12 28.56
CA TYR A 52 24.06 11.70 29.97
C TYR A 52 22.83 10.86 30.41
N ASP A 53 22.12 10.21 29.48
CA ASP A 53 20.98 9.30 29.76
C ASP A 53 19.73 9.95 30.41
N ALA A 54 19.68 11.27 30.55
CA ALA A 54 18.44 11.98 30.89
C ALA A 54 17.72 12.36 29.59
N SER A 55 16.43 12.05 29.46
CA SER A 55 15.61 12.58 28.37
C SER A 55 14.55 13.47 28.99
N ASP A 56 14.72 14.78 28.84
CA ASP A 56 13.80 15.80 29.36
C ASP A 56 12.61 15.93 28.40
N THR A 57 11.93 14.79 28.15
CA THR A 57 10.89 14.70 27.13
C THR A 57 9.56 15.28 27.57
N TYR A 58 8.86 15.96 26.67
CA TYR A 58 7.51 16.45 26.92
C TYR A 58 6.59 16.19 25.73
N VAL A 59 5.27 16.20 25.98
CA VAL A 59 4.25 15.97 24.96
C VAL A 59 3.45 17.24 24.70
N LEU A 60 3.47 17.71 23.45
CA LEU A 60 2.55 18.74 22.97
C LEU A 60 1.26 18.10 22.46
N VAL A 61 0.12 18.55 22.98
CA VAL A 61 -1.21 18.09 22.55
C VAL A 61 -1.89 19.18 21.73
N THR A 62 -2.23 18.89 20.47
CA THR A 62 -2.87 19.86 19.56
C THR A 62 -4.14 19.29 18.93
N LEU A 63 -5.12 20.16 18.70
CA LEU A 63 -6.34 19.83 17.94
C LEU A 63 -6.13 20.17 16.46
N VAL A 64 -6.39 19.19 15.60
CA VAL A 64 -6.18 19.29 14.15
C VAL A 64 -7.51 19.02 13.44
N SER A 65 -7.93 19.92 12.55
CA SER A 65 -9.02 19.67 11.58
C SER A 65 -8.56 20.12 10.20
N ASP A 66 -8.87 19.32 9.19
CA ASP A 66 -8.48 19.60 7.79
C ASP A 66 -6.99 19.95 7.60
N ASP A 67 -6.14 19.30 8.41
CA ASP A 67 -4.68 19.50 8.50
C ASP A 67 -4.23 20.88 9.01
N GLU A 68 -5.18 21.74 9.42
CA GLU A 68 -4.91 22.97 10.14
C GLU A 68 -4.99 22.76 11.66
N VAL A 69 -4.05 23.38 12.38
CA VAL A 69 -4.06 23.37 13.85
C VAL A 69 -5.08 24.40 14.32
N ILE A 70 -6.23 23.94 14.83
CA ILE A 70 -7.34 24.81 15.23
C ILE A 70 -7.05 25.51 16.55
N ARG A 71 -6.39 24.82 17.47
CA ARG A 71 -5.92 25.35 18.75
C ARG A 71 -4.57 24.73 19.08
N CYS A 72 -3.54 25.57 19.18
CA CYS A 72 -2.46 25.33 20.13
C CYS A 72 -2.98 25.81 21.49
N SER A 73 -2.78 25.04 22.55
CA SER A 73 -2.96 25.57 23.90
C SER A 73 -2.17 26.89 24.00
N ALA A 74 -2.85 27.98 24.36
CA ALA A 74 -2.19 29.27 24.53
C ALA A 74 -1.30 29.17 25.78
N HIS A 75 0.03 29.20 25.58
CA HIS A 75 1.16 28.97 26.51
C HIS A 75 1.66 27.52 26.68
N PRO A 76 2.99 27.32 26.91
CA PRO A 76 3.69 26.07 26.60
C PRO A 76 3.35 25.01 27.63
N ASN A 77 2.37 24.16 27.31
CA ASN A 77 2.07 22.96 28.09
C ASN A 77 3.10 21.88 27.75
N CYS A 78 4.37 22.16 28.01
CA CYS A 78 5.37 21.11 28.14
C CYS A 78 4.96 20.31 29.38
N THR A 79 4.53 19.08 29.19
CA THR A 79 4.21 18.19 30.32
C THR A 79 5.40 18.13 31.27
N ARG A 80 5.15 18.23 32.57
CA ARG A 80 6.20 18.10 33.57
C ARG A 80 6.55 16.64 33.76
N THR A 81 7.72 16.27 33.29
CA THR A 81 8.23 14.90 33.36
C THR A 81 8.58 14.55 34.81
N ILE A 82 8.00 13.44 35.29
CA ILE A 82 8.22 12.89 36.64
C ILE A 82 9.45 11.99 36.63
N ASP A 83 9.63 11.21 35.56
CA ASP A 83 10.79 10.36 35.33
C ASP A 83 11.39 10.65 33.96
N ASN A 84 12.63 11.15 33.92
CA ASN A 84 13.32 11.57 32.70
C ASN A 84 14.13 10.42 32.09
N SER A 85 13.56 9.21 32.12
CA SER A 85 14.17 8.00 31.57
C SER A 85 13.72 7.73 30.13
N SER A 86 14.24 6.68 29.50
CA SER A 86 13.72 6.14 28.23
C SER A 86 12.26 5.62 28.31
N MET A 87 11.66 5.63 29.50
CA MET A 87 10.26 5.33 29.75
C MET A 87 9.62 6.47 30.56
N PRO A 88 9.47 7.66 29.97
CA PRO A 88 9.08 8.83 30.72
C PRO A 88 7.65 8.71 31.25
N ILE A 89 7.44 9.21 32.46
CA ILE A 89 6.15 9.24 33.14
C ILE A 89 5.77 10.70 33.36
N TRP A 90 4.55 11.09 32.99
CA TRP A 90 4.03 12.44 33.21
C TRP A 90 2.86 12.43 34.20
N ASN A 91 1.90 11.50 34.04
CA ASN A 91 0.62 11.48 34.76
C ASN A 91 -0.03 12.88 34.84
N GLU A 92 -0.04 13.61 33.73
CA GLU A 92 -0.52 14.98 33.64
C GLU A 92 -1.83 15.05 32.86
N GLU A 93 -2.79 15.82 33.38
CA GLU A 93 -4.07 16.07 32.71
C GLU A 93 -3.95 17.27 31.78
N VAL A 94 -4.32 17.07 30.51
CA VAL A 94 -4.44 18.12 29.51
C VAL A 94 -5.91 18.32 29.19
N GLU A 95 -6.39 19.55 29.38
CA GLU A 95 -7.75 19.94 29.01
C GLU A 95 -7.77 20.57 27.60
N LEU A 96 -8.60 20.01 26.73
CA LEU A 96 -8.84 20.50 25.38
C LEU A 96 -10.26 21.04 25.30
N GLY A 97 -10.41 22.36 25.23
CA GLY A 97 -11.71 22.98 24.93
C GLY A 97 -12.07 22.79 23.46
N ILE A 98 -13.28 22.28 23.19
CA ILE A 98 -13.80 22.03 21.84
C ILE A 98 -15.04 22.91 21.65
N ASP A 99 -14.94 23.80 20.66
CA ASP A 99 -16.08 24.62 20.25
C ASP A 99 -17.01 23.78 19.35
N VAL A 100 -18.11 23.31 19.91
CA VAL A 100 -19.08 22.44 19.22
C VAL A 100 -20.17 23.29 18.57
N ASN A 101 -19.78 24.13 17.60
CA ASN A 101 -20.74 24.84 16.76
C ASN A 101 -21.05 24.09 15.45
N ASP A 102 -20.22 23.12 15.06
CA ASP A 102 -20.39 22.32 13.83
C ASP A 102 -20.14 20.82 14.07
N THR A 103 -21.19 20.02 13.91
CA THR A 103 -21.12 18.55 14.04
C THR A 103 -20.24 17.92 12.95
N HIS A 104 -20.09 18.56 11.78
CA HIS A 104 -19.15 18.10 10.75
C HIS A 104 -17.69 18.32 11.18
N ALA A 105 -17.37 19.44 11.82
CA ALA A 105 -16.03 19.72 12.34
C ALA A 105 -15.59 18.69 13.40
N LEU A 106 -16.49 18.27 14.30
CA LEU A 106 -16.22 17.22 15.28
C LEU A 106 -15.82 15.87 14.67
N LEU A 107 -16.41 15.50 13.53
CA LEU A 107 -16.12 14.23 12.85
C LEU A 107 -14.77 14.24 12.15
N ALA A 108 -14.30 15.41 11.70
CA ALA A 108 -12.99 15.61 11.07
C ALA A 108 -11.86 15.88 12.08
N THR A 109 -12.21 16.23 13.33
CA THR A 109 -11.24 16.60 14.38
C THR A 109 -10.40 15.41 14.83
N ARG A 110 -9.08 15.62 14.89
CA ARG A 110 -8.06 14.72 15.44
C ARG A 110 -7.34 15.40 16.60
N VAL A 111 -6.82 14.58 17.51
CA VAL A 111 -5.88 14.99 18.54
C VAL A 111 -4.49 14.49 18.14
N ARG A 112 -3.54 15.41 18.01
CA ARG A 112 -2.13 15.13 17.73
C ARG A 112 -1.31 15.25 19.01
N PHE A 113 -0.51 14.24 19.28
CA PHE A 113 0.47 14.19 20.36
C PHE A 113 1.85 14.26 19.74
N THR A 114 2.61 15.31 20.03
CA THR A 114 3.98 15.51 19.53
C THR A 114 4.94 15.35 20.68
N LEU A 115 5.80 14.34 20.61
CA LEU A 115 6.85 14.09 21.59
C LEU A 115 8.09 14.88 21.21
N MET A 116 8.58 15.69 22.15
CA MET A 116 9.73 16.57 22.01
C MET A 116 10.75 16.24 23.11
N ASP A 117 12.03 16.49 22.88
CA ASP A 117 13.07 16.52 23.91
C ASP A 117 13.41 17.98 24.22
N GLN A 118 13.39 18.35 25.50
CA GLN A 118 13.66 19.72 25.90
C GLN A 118 15.16 19.99 25.96
N ASP A 119 15.62 20.96 25.17
CA ASP A 119 17.03 21.34 25.12
C ASP A 119 17.28 22.62 25.90
N SER A 120 18.26 22.59 26.81
CA SER A 120 18.58 23.77 27.64
C SER A 120 19.33 24.88 26.87
N LEU A 121 19.96 24.56 25.74
CA LEU A 121 20.88 25.44 25.00
C LEU A 121 20.61 25.51 23.47
N SER A 122 19.63 24.75 22.97
CA SER A 122 19.22 24.65 21.55
C SER A 122 17.69 24.76 21.42
N GLU A 123 17.19 24.75 20.18
CA GLU A 123 15.75 24.53 19.94
C GLU A 123 15.40 23.08 20.31
N ASP A 124 14.26 22.87 20.96
CA ASP A 124 13.79 21.53 21.37
C ASP A 124 13.73 20.55 20.20
N ASP A 125 14.23 19.34 20.43
CA ASP A 125 14.36 18.32 19.41
C ASP A 125 13.05 17.56 19.19
N TYR A 126 12.60 17.49 17.94
CA TYR A 126 11.43 16.68 17.57
C TYR A 126 11.78 15.20 17.62
N ILE A 127 11.07 14.43 18.44
CA ILE A 127 11.21 12.97 18.49
C ILE A 127 10.25 12.30 17.52
N GLY A 128 8.95 12.61 17.64
CA GLY A 128 7.92 11.97 16.84
C GLY A 128 6.52 12.41 17.21
N GLU A 129 5.53 11.90 16.47
CA GLU A 129 4.13 12.22 16.71
C GLU A 129 3.23 11.00 16.56
N ALA A 130 2.04 11.10 17.14
CA ALA A 130 0.93 10.22 16.87
C ALA A 130 -0.39 11.00 16.85
N GLU A 131 -1.35 10.49 16.09
CA GLU A 131 -2.68 11.08 15.98
C GLU A 131 -3.79 10.05 16.22
N ILE A 132 -4.89 10.53 16.79
CA ILE A 132 -6.12 9.77 16.99
C ILE A 132 -7.32 10.64 16.66
N SER A 133 -8.35 10.08 16.03
CA SER A 133 -9.60 10.83 15.83
C SER A 133 -10.28 11.05 17.17
N LEU A 134 -10.91 12.21 17.33
CA LEU A 134 -11.62 12.56 18.55
C LEU A 134 -12.67 11.50 18.93
N LYS A 135 -13.39 11.01 17.91
CA LYS A 135 -14.36 9.92 18.03
C LYS A 135 -13.76 8.62 18.59
N GLU A 136 -12.52 8.27 18.21
CA GLU A 136 -11.87 7.06 18.70
C GLU A 136 -11.36 7.25 20.14
N LEU A 137 -10.85 8.44 20.46
CA LEU A 137 -10.42 8.80 21.81
C LEU A 137 -11.59 8.79 22.80
N ILE A 138 -12.74 9.37 22.42
CA ILE A 138 -13.95 9.37 23.26
C ILE A 138 -14.41 7.94 23.58
N ARG A 139 -14.31 7.03 22.61
CA ARG A 139 -14.78 5.64 22.75
C ARG A 139 -13.83 4.73 23.49
N ARG A 140 -12.59 5.16 23.80
CA ARG A 140 -11.56 4.30 24.39
C ARG A 140 -11.01 4.94 25.65
N PRO A 141 -11.29 4.38 26.83
CA PRO A 141 -10.81 4.95 28.08
C PRO A 141 -9.28 4.90 28.16
N LEU A 142 -8.63 3.88 27.61
CA LEU A 142 -7.17 3.73 27.57
C LEU A 142 -6.69 3.45 26.14
N VAL A 143 -5.69 4.19 25.68
CA VAL A 143 -5.13 4.07 24.33
C VAL A 143 -3.60 4.06 24.38
N SER A 144 -2.98 3.14 23.64
CA SER A 144 -1.56 3.19 23.31
C SER A 144 -1.39 3.63 21.86
N LEU A 145 -0.64 4.71 21.65
CA LEU A 145 -0.38 5.33 20.37
C LEU A 145 1.05 5.05 19.94
N LEU A 146 1.23 4.49 18.74
CA LEU A 146 2.56 4.31 18.14
C LEU A 146 3.10 5.67 17.73
N ILE A 147 4.22 6.10 18.33
CA ILE A 147 4.89 7.36 17.97
C ILE A 147 5.76 7.11 16.74
N THR A 148 5.64 7.97 15.73
CA THR A 148 6.43 7.89 14.49
C THR A 148 7.21 9.18 14.24
N ASN A 149 8.45 9.09 13.74
CA ASN A 149 9.21 10.26 13.31
C ASN A 149 8.69 10.77 11.95
N ARG A 150 9.38 11.79 11.40
CA ARG A 150 9.03 12.39 10.10
C ARG A 150 9.12 11.42 8.92
N ASP A 151 9.89 10.35 9.02
CA ASP A 151 10.02 9.29 8.01
C ASP A 151 9.01 8.14 8.20
N GLY A 152 8.18 8.25 9.24
CA GLY A 152 7.18 7.27 9.65
C GLY A 152 7.74 6.15 10.52
N ASP A 153 9.06 6.11 10.78
CA ASP A 153 9.66 5.04 11.59
C ASP A 153 9.22 5.19 13.05
N ALA A 154 9.00 4.07 13.74
CA ALA A 154 8.46 4.05 15.12
C ALA A 154 9.46 3.47 16.14
N VAL A 155 10.73 3.39 15.76
CA VAL A 155 11.80 2.75 16.53
C VAL A 155 12.94 3.75 16.61
N PHE A 156 13.08 4.39 17.77
CA PHE A 156 14.00 5.53 17.94
C PHE A 156 15.21 5.22 18.81
N GLY A 157 15.09 4.23 19.72
CA GLY A 157 16.12 3.92 20.71
C GLY A 157 17.28 3.04 20.21
N SER A 158 18.35 3.03 21.00
CA SER A 158 19.55 2.18 20.84
C SER A 158 19.43 0.80 21.51
N SER A 159 18.28 0.49 22.11
CA SER A 159 18.04 -0.76 22.84
C SER A 159 18.26 -1.98 21.95
N THR A 160 18.71 -3.09 22.53
CA THR A 160 18.93 -4.36 21.80
C THR A 160 18.24 -5.51 22.55
N PRO A 161 17.23 -6.18 21.95
CA PRO A 161 16.62 -5.85 20.66
C PRO A 161 15.89 -4.50 20.71
N ARG A 162 15.84 -3.80 19.57
CA ARG A 162 15.11 -2.51 19.49
C ARG A 162 13.61 -2.74 19.69
N LYS A 163 12.94 -1.75 20.27
CA LYS A 163 11.52 -1.80 20.61
C LYS A 163 10.76 -0.60 20.04
N LEU A 164 9.47 -0.76 19.84
CA LEU A 164 8.61 0.32 19.34
C LEU A 164 8.43 1.40 20.39
N CYS A 165 8.31 2.65 19.94
CA CYS A 165 8.01 3.79 20.79
C CYS A 165 6.50 4.00 20.88
N GLU A 166 5.96 4.04 22.09
CA GLU A 166 4.53 4.13 22.33
C GLU A 166 4.23 5.17 23.41
N LEU A 167 3.15 5.94 23.22
CA LEU A 167 2.59 6.85 24.20
C LEU A 167 1.27 6.27 24.73
N LYS A 168 1.15 6.14 26.05
CA LYS A 168 -0.09 5.70 26.71
C LYS A 168 -0.87 6.90 27.22
N ILE A 169 -2.13 6.98 26.84
CA ILE A 169 -3.06 8.04 27.22
C ILE A 169 -4.36 7.45 27.75
N GLU A 170 -5.00 8.17 28.66
CA GLU A 170 -6.32 7.85 29.19
C GLU A 170 -7.27 9.02 28.99
N ASN A 171 -8.50 8.72 28.60
CA ASN A 171 -9.54 9.74 28.43
C ASN A 171 -10.35 9.85 29.72
N ILE A 172 -10.31 11.03 30.34
CA ILE A 172 -11.10 11.39 31.52
C ILE A 172 -12.26 12.25 31.01
N VAL A 173 -13.32 11.63 30.51
CA VAL A 173 -14.53 12.39 30.16
C VAL A 173 -15.09 13.02 31.44
N ALA A 174 -15.29 14.34 31.46
CA ALA A 174 -15.85 15.03 32.62
C ALA A 174 -17.28 14.52 32.89
N GLU A 175 -17.55 14.06 34.12
CA GLU A 175 -18.84 13.50 34.54
C GLU A 175 -20.03 14.46 34.31
N ASP A 176 -19.78 15.76 34.18
CA ASP A 176 -20.82 16.80 34.16
C ASP A 176 -21.53 16.98 32.80
N HIS A 177 -20.93 16.53 31.69
CA HIS A 177 -21.46 16.69 30.33
C HIS A 177 -21.32 15.40 29.51
N ASN A 178 -21.89 14.30 30.01
CA ASN A 178 -21.98 13.04 29.28
C ASN A 178 -23.19 13.10 28.33
N PRO A 179 -23.07 13.41 27.02
CA PRO A 179 -24.07 12.91 26.09
C PRO A 179 -24.06 11.40 26.26
N GLU A 180 -25.21 10.74 26.43
CA GLU A 180 -25.33 9.28 26.51
C GLU A 180 -24.77 8.62 25.22
N LEU A 181 -23.45 8.62 25.07
CA LEU A 181 -22.73 7.94 24.03
C LEU A 181 -22.39 6.59 24.63
N PRO A 182 -22.97 5.49 24.12
CA PRO A 182 -22.68 4.16 24.63
C PRO A 182 -21.17 3.93 24.55
N ILE A 183 -20.52 3.81 25.72
CA ILE A 183 -19.12 3.42 25.82
C ILE A 183 -19.08 1.95 25.35
N PRO A 184 -18.49 1.64 24.19
CA PRO A 184 -18.41 0.27 23.74
C PRO A 184 -17.57 -0.51 24.74
N GLU A 185 -18.05 -1.67 25.20
CA GLU A 185 -17.19 -2.54 25.99
C GLU A 185 -15.90 -2.85 25.20
N PRO A 186 -14.72 -2.87 25.86
CA PRO A 186 -13.49 -3.27 25.20
C PRO A 186 -13.72 -4.63 24.52
N ARG A 187 -13.48 -4.71 23.20
CA ARG A 187 -13.61 -5.98 22.49
C ARG A 187 -12.65 -7.00 23.13
N SER A 188 -13.21 -7.95 23.85
CA SER A 188 -12.46 -9.11 24.33
C SER A 188 -12.18 -10.00 23.13
N TYR A 189 -10.92 -10.35 22.94
CA TYR A 189 -10.50 -11.30 21.91
C TYR A 189 -10.14 -12.60 22.63
N SER A 190 -11.12 -13.48 22.87
CA SER A 190 -10.85 -14.80 23.48
C SER A 190 -10.65 -15.86 22.40
N ARG A 191 -9.78 -16.83 22.68
CA ARG A 191 -9.62 -18.03 21.83
C ARG A 191 -10.90 -18.87 21.75
N ASP A 192 -11.75 -18.80 22.76
CA ASP A 192 -13.05 -19.48 22.76
C ASP A 192 -14.02 -18.86 21.74
N GLN A 193 -13.80 -17.60 21.37
CA GLN A 193 -14.64 -16.87 20.42
C GLN A 193 -14.17 -17.05 18.97
N TYR A 194 -12.87 -17.25 18.76
CA TYR A 194 -12.27 -17.29 17.42
C TYR A 194 -11.41 -18.55 17.24
N PRO A 195 -11.82 -19.51 16.37
CA PRO A 195 -11.16 -20.81 16.25
C PRO A 195 -9.69 -20.76 15.84
N LYS A 196 -9.31 -19.74 15.06
CA LYS A 196 -7.92 -19.48 14.65
C LYS A 196 -7.62 -17.99 14.63
N HIS A 197 -6.34 -17.68 14.77
CA HIS A 197 -5.79 -16.35 14.62
C HIS A 197 -4.69 -16.29 13.54
N VAL A 198 -4.91 -15.50 12.49
CA VAL A 198 -3.93 -15.24 11.43
C VAL A 198 -3.31 -13.85 11.61
N PHE A 199 -1.98 -13.78 11.63
CA PHE A 199 -1.23 -12.52 11.65
C PHE A 199 -0.71 -12.21 10.25
N MET A 200 -1.39 -11.30 9.57
CA MET A 200 -1.07 -10.84 8.22
C MET A 200 -0.16 -9.62 8.26
N MET A 201 0.92 -9.64 7.49
CA MET A 201 1.91 -8.57 7.43
C MET A 201 2.01 -8.06 6.00
N SER A 202 1.71 -6.78 5.76
CA SER A 202 1.83 -6.17 4.43
C SER A 202 2.29 -4.71 4.52
N ARG A 203 3.05 -4.25 3.52
CA ARG A 203 3.44 -2.86 3.33
C ARG A 203 3.42 -2.52 1.85
N GLY A 204 3.05 -1.28 1.53
CA GLY A 204 3.10 -0.79 0.17
C GLY A 204 1.96 0.16 -0.21
N THR A 205 1.59 0.07 -1.48
CA THR A 205 0.48 0.78 -2.09
C THR A 205 -0.85 0.06 -1.81
N ARG A 206 -1.94 0.58 -2.39
CA ARG A 206 -3.25 -0.07 -2.26
C ARG A 206 -3.25 -1.48 -2.82
N GLY A 207 -2.47 -1.73 -3.88
CA GLY A 207 -2.33 -3.05 -4.50
C GLY A 207 -1.73 -4.10 -3.55
N ASP A 208 -0.91 -3.67 -2.58
CA ASP A 208 -0.26 -4.56 -1.61
C ASP A 208 -1.15 -4.86 -0.40
N VAL A 209 -2.10 -3.97 -0.07
CA VAL A 209 -2.94 -4.08 1.14
C VAL A 209 -4.34 -4.59 0.84
N GLN A 210 -4.96 -4.16 -0.27
CA GLN A 210 -6.32 -4.53 -0.62
C GLN A 210 -6.52 -6.05 -0.75
N PRO A 211 -5.62 -6.83 -1.38
CA PRO A 211 -5.72 -8.29 -1.43
C PRO A 211 -5.74 -8.95 -0.04
N PHE A 212 -4.93 -8.46 0.89
CA PHE A 212 -4.92 -8.96 2.27
C PHE A 212 -6.24 -8.66 3.00
N VAL A 213 -6.85 -7.49 2.75
CA VAL A 213 -8.17 -7.18 3.31
C VAL A 213 -9.25 -8.11 2.75
N ALA A 214 -9.23 -8.40 1.44
CA ALA A 214 -10.16 -9.35 0.83
C ALA A 214 -10.01 -10.75 1.45
N LEU A 215 -8.78 -11.23 1.58
CA LEU A 215 -8.48 -12.53 2.18
C LEU A 215 -8.88 -12.58 3.67
N ALA A 216 -8.61 -11.52 4.42
CA ALA A 216 -8.97 -11.41 5.84
C ALA A 216 -10.48 -11.46 6.05
N ARG A 217 -11.26 -10.77 5.21
CA ARG A 217 -12.73 -10.87 5.21
C ARG A 217 -13.17 -12.30 4.96
N GLY A 218 -12.60 -12.97 3.96
CA GLY A 218 -12.91 -14.37 3.66
C GLY A 218 -12.72 -15.28 4.86
N PHE A 219 -11.57 -15.19 5.54
CA PHE A 219 -11.33 -15.99 6.75
C PHE A 219 -12.31 -15.69 7.89
N ALA A 220 -12.65 -14.42 8.09
CA ALA A 220 -13.57 -13.99 9.13
C ALA A 220 -15.00 -14.49 8.84
N GLU A 221 -15.53 -14.22 7.65
CA GLU A 221 -16.91 -14.56 7.25
C GLU A 221 -17.16 -16.07 7.15
N GLU A 222 -16.23 -16.81 6.54
CA GLU A 222 -16.47 -18.22 6.22
C GLU A 222 -16.10 -19.18 7.36
N PHE A 223 -15.12 -18.79 8.18
CA PHE A 223 -14.61 -19.68 9.25
C PHE A 223 -14.69 -19.08 10.65
N GLY A 224 -15.19 -17.85 10.81
CA GLY A 224 -15.25 -17.17 12.08
C GLY A 224 -13.88 -16.85 12.67
N TRP A 225 -12.83 -16.78 11.85
CA TRP A 225 -11.46 -16.57 12.35
C TRP A 225 -11.22 -15.12 12.77
N MET A 226 -10.22 -14.95 13.64
CA MET A 226 -9.63 -13.65 13.90
C MET A 226 -8.47 -13.43 12.95
N VAL A 227 -8.43 -12.27 12.31
CA VAL A 227 -7.31 -11.85 11.46
C VAL A 227 -6.77 -10.54 11.97
N THR A 228 -5.46 -10.47 12.22
CA THR A 228 -4.77 -9.22 12.50
C THR A 228 -3.98 -8.80 11.28
N ILE A 229 -4.33 -7.66 10.69
CA ILE A 229 -3.57 -7.03 9.62
C ILE A 229 -2.63 -5.99 10.25
N CYS A 230 -1.33 -6.21 10.11
CA CYS A 230 -0.30 -5.26 10.47
C CYS A 230 0.24 -4.57 9.21
N THR A 231 -0.04 -3.26 9.06
CA THR A 231 0.34 -2.45 7.90
C THR A 231 0.39 -0.95 8.24
N GLU A 232 0.75 -0.09 7.30
CA GLU A 232 0.99 1.34 7.53
C GLU A 232 -0.27 2.08 8.02
N LEU A 233 -0.09 3.05 8.92
CA LEU A 233 -1.20 3.76 9.60
C LEU A 233 -2.22 4.37 8.62
N LYS A 234 -1.76 4.84 7.45
CA LYS A 234 -2.61 5.39 6.38
C LYS A 234 -3.72 4.44 5.93
N TRP A 235 -3.54 3.12 6.07
CA TRP A 235 -4.52 2.11 5.69
C TRP A 235 -5.55 1.80 6.78
N LYS A 236 -5.41 2.36 8.00
CA LYS A 236 -6.30 2.08 9.14
C LYS A 236 -7.78 2.28 8.80
N SER A 237 -8.13 3.43 8.22
CA SER A 237 -9.51 3.74 7.85
C SER A 237 -10.01 2.77 6.78
N PHE A 238 -9.21 2.53 5.74
CA PHE A 238 -9.55 1.59 4.67
C PHE A 238 -9.82 0.17 5.21
N VAL A 239 -8.95 -0.36 6.06
CA VAL A 239 -9.13 -1.70 6.65
C VAL A 239 -10.40 -1.73 7.52
N LYS A 240 -10.59 -0.75 8.41
CA LYS A 240 -11.76 -0.69 9.29
C LYS A 240 -13.07 -0.55 8.49
N ASP A 241 -13.12 0.35 7.51
CA ASP A 241 -14.30 0.61 6.70
C ASP A 241 -14.68 -0.60 5.85
N LYS A 242 -13.67 -1.34 5.35
CA LYS A 242 -13.87 -2.56 4.56
C LYS A 242 -14.01 -3.81 5.41
N THR A 243 -14.15 -3.71 6.73
CA THR A 243 -14.34 -4.88 7.62
C THR A 243 -15.34 -4.60 8.76
N ASN A 244 -16.08 -3.48 8.70
CA ASN A 244 -17.01 -3.08 9.75
C ASN A 244 -18.36 -3.82 9.68
N ASP A 245 -18.65 -4.45 8.55
CA ASP A 245 -19.87 -5.16 8.19
C ASP A 245 -19.76 -6.68 8.35
N LEU A 246 -18.64 -7.18 8.92
CA LEU A 246 -18.41 -8.60 9.14
C LEU A 246 -19.45 -9.19 10.10
N GLU A 247 -20.15 -10.24 9.67
CA GLU A 247 -21.13 -10.96 10.50
C GLU A 247 -20.46 -12.05 11.35
N GLN A 248 -19.41 -12.67 10.81
CA GLN A 248 -18.63 -13.71 11.48
C GLN A 248 -17.15 -13.30 11.59
N GLY A 249 -16.49 -13.78 12.65
CA GLY A 249 -15.07 -13.50 12.89
C GLY A 249 -14.77 -12.03 13.21
N VAL A 250 -13.50 -11.63 13.07
CA VAL A 250 -13.09 -10.23 13.25
C VAL A 250 -11.77 -9.91 12.55
N VAL A 251 -11.68 -8.71 11.98
CA VAL A 251 -10.42 -8.15 11.49
C VAL A 251 -9.92 -7.05 12.43
N ARG A 252 -8.70 -7.19 12.94
CA ARG A 252 -8.01 -6.21 13.78
C ARG A 252 -6.90 -5.53 12.97
N PHE A 253 -6.78 -4.22 13.13
CA PHE A 253 -5.70 -3.42 12.53
C PHE A 253 -4.62 -3.12 13.57
N LEU A 254 -3.34 -3.25 13.20
CA LEU A 254 -2.18 -2.75 13.95
C LEU A 254 -1.26 -1.93 13.01
N PRO A 255 -0.79 -0.74 13.42
CA PRO A 255 0.09 0.07 12.59
C PRO A 255 1.51 -0.49 12.53
N SER A 256 2.09 -0.71 11.36
CA SER A 256 3.46 -1.26 11.22
C SER A 256 4.59 -0.24 11.41
N GLY A 257 4.25 1.05 11.51
CA GLY A 257 5.18 2.12 11.21
C GLY A 257 5.58 2.18 9.72
N GLY A 258 6.37 3.19 9.41
CA GLY A 258 6.84 3.63 8.10
C GLY A 258 5.73 4.19 7.18
N ASP A 259 6.14 4.89 6.13
CA ASP A 259 5.23 5.49 5.15
C ASP A 259 5.74 5.35 3.71
N THR A 260 5.28 4.31 3.04
CA THR A 260 5.62 4.02 1.64
C THR A 260 5.09 5.11 0.70
N ALA A 261 3.90 5.67 0.97
CA ALA A 261 3.31 6.68 0.09
C ALA A 261 4.12 7.97 0.11
N LYS A 262 4.53 8.42 1.30
CA LYS A 262 5.39 9.59 1.46
C LYS A 262 6.76 9.36 0.82
N ARG A 263 7.35 8.16 0.95
CA ARG A 263 8.64 7.82 0.33
C ARG A 263 8.60 7.85 -1.19
N ILE A 264 7.64 7.15 -1.82
CA ILE A 264 7.50 7.17 -3.30
C ILE A 264 7.13 8.55 -3.85
N SER A 265 6.58 9.44 -3.00
CA SER A 265 6.25 10.81 -3.41
C SER A 265 7.45 11.76 -3.47
N ARG A 266 8.60 11.39 -2.86
CA ARG A 266 9.83 12.21 -2.86
C ARG A 266 10.37 12.39 -4.27
N TRP A 267 10.97 13.55 -4.54
CA TRP A 267 11.42 13.88 -5.89
C TRP A 267 12.55 12.96 -6.37
N GLU A 268 13.40 12.48 -5.46
CA GLU A 268 14.45 11.50 -5.75
C GLU A 268 13.86 10.16 -6.17
N ALA A 269 12.85 9.68 -5.42
CA ALA A 269 12.16 8.43 -5.72
C ALA A 269 11.39 8.52 -7.04
N LYS A 270 10.72 9.64 -7.32
CA LYS A 270 10.07 9.88 -8.61
C LYS A 270 11.06 9.86 -9.77
N LYS A 271 12.22 10.51 -9.63
CA LYS A 271 13.28 10.46 -10.67
C LYS A 271 13.84 9.04 -10.87
N ALA A 272 14.00 8.28 -9.79
CA ALA A 272 14.42 6.88 -9.88
C ALA A 272 13.36 6.01 -10.59
N MET A 273 12.07 6.24 -10.31
CA MET A 273 10.94 5.57 -10.97
C MET A 273 10.78 5.93 -12.45
N GLU A 274 11.21 7.13 -12.85
CA GLU A 274 11.25 7.53 -14.27
C GLU A 274 12.44 6.91 -15.02
N SER A 275 13.38 6.26 -14.31
CA SER A 275 14.52 5.59 -14.94
C SER A 275 14.07 4.34 -15.70
N LYS A 276 14.47 4.26 -16.97
CA LYS A 276 14.31 3.07 -17.82
C LYS A 276 15.33 1.96 -17.48
N SER A 277 16.38 2.28 -16.72
CA SER A 277 17.51 1.37 -16.42
C SER A 277 17.10 0.19 -15.55
N GLU A 278 17.40 -1.01 -16.02
CA GLU A 278 17.16 -2.27 -15.29
C GLU A 278 17.93 -2.35 -13.98
N MET A 279 19.15 -1.83 -13.96
CA MET A 279 19.97 -1.74 -12.75
C MET A 279 19.28 -0.89 -11.68
N MET A 280 18.72 0.27 -12.06
CA MET A 280 18.00 1.14 -11.12
C MET A 280 16.74 0.44 -10.58
N GLN A 281 15.98 -0.25 -11.44
CA GLN A 281 14.78 -0.97 -11.00
C GLN A 281 15.12 -2.17 -10.10
N THR A 282 16.20 -2.89 -10.40
CA THR A 282 16.72 -3.99 -9.57
C THR A 282 17.21 -3.46 -8.21
N MET A 283 17.88 -2.30 -8.19
CA MET A 283 18.23 -1.59 -6.97
C MET A 283 16.98 -1.24 -6.16
N MET A 284 15.94 -0.68 -6.77
CA MET A 284 14.68 -0.39 -6.07
C MET A 284 14.05 -1.64 -5.45
N LEU A 285 14.05 -2.79 -6.13
CA LEU A 285 13.55 -4.06 -5.57
C LEU A 285 14.36 -4.50 -4.34
N GLY A 286 15.69 -4.41 -4.43
CA GLY A 286 16.59 -4.77 -3.32
C GLY A 286 16.49 -3.81 -2.14
N PHE A 287 16.34 -2.51 -2.41
CA PHE A 287 16.18 -1.48 -1.37
C PHE A 287 14.79 -1.49 -0.74
N ALA A 288 13.73 -1.89 -1.45
CA ALA A 288 12.40 -1.98 -0.88
C ALA A 288 12.38 -2.85 0.40
N GLU A 289 12.97 -4.05 0.38
CA GLU A 289 13.08 -4.91 1.58
C GLU A 289 13.95 -4.25 2.67
N ALA A 290 15.05 -3.60 2.29
CA ALA A 290 16.00 -2.99 3.22
C ALA A 290 15.45 -1.74 3.93
N GLU A 291 14.66 -0.94 3.23
CA GLU A 291 14.05 0.29 3.72
C GLU A 291 12.93 0.04 4.76
N PHE A 292 12.45 -1.20 4.89
CA PHE A 292 11.44 -1.58 5.88
C PHE A 292 12.04 -2.05 7.21
N PHE A 293 13.36 -2.26 7.30
CA PHE A 293 13.98 -2.82 8.51
C PHE A 293 13.95 -1.87 9.71
N SER A 294 13.92 -0.55 9.49
CA SER A 294 13.80 0.45 10.58
C SER A 294 12.55 0.23 11.44
N SER A 295 11.44 -0.19 10.84
CA SER A 295 10.18 -0.47 11.55
C SER A 295 9.89 -1.97 11.73
N ALA A 296 10.79 -2.87 11.30
CA ALA A 296 10.65 -4.31 11.50
C ALA A 296 10.42 -4.73 12.96
N PRO A 297 11.07 -4.11 13.97
CA PRO A 297 10.80 -4.43 15.38
C PRO A 297 9.34 -4.24 15.82
N VAL A 298 8.61 -3.33 15.18
CA VAL A 298 7.18 -3.08 15.48
C VAL A 298 6.35 -4.36 15.26
N PHE A 299 6.59 -5.07 14.15
CA PHE A 299 5.89 -6.33 13.87
C PHE A 299 6.21 -7.40 14.91
N ILE A 300 7.49 -7.49 15.32
CA ILE A 300 7.95 -8.51 16.27
C ILE A 300 7.32 -8.27 17.63
N GLU A 301 7.38 -7.04 18.14
CA GLU A 301 6.83 -6.72 19.44
C GLU A 301 5.31 -6.85 19.48
N TYR A 302 4.60 -6.45 18.42
CA TYR A 302 3.18 -6.75 18.33
C TYR A 302 2.94 -8.26 18.35
N PHE A 303 3.66 -9.04 17.54
CA PHE A 303 3.52 -10.48 17.52
C PHE A 303 3.75 -11.12 18.91
N GLU A 304 4.76 -10.68 19.66
CA GLU A 304 5.02 -11.12 21.05
C GLU A 304 3.84 -10.80 21.98
N ARG A 305 3.30 -9.58 21.94
CA ARG A 305 2.12 -9.17 22.73
C ARG A 305 0.87 -9.97 22.37
N LEU A 306 0.74 -10.36 21.10
CA LEU A 306 -0.38 -11.20 20.65
C LEU A 306 -0.25 -12.62 21.15
N ARG A 307 0.95 -13.19 21.20
CA ARG A 307 1.13 -14.55 21.73
C ARG A 307 0.66 -14.73 23.16
N THR A 308 0.73 -13.69 23.98
CA THR A 308 0.29 -13.74 25.38
C THR A 308 -1.22 -13.53 25.54
N SER A 309 -1.84 -12.70 24.69
CA SER A 309 -3.26 -12.36 24.75
C SER A 309 -4.15 -13.25 23.88
N THR A 310 -3.70 -13.50 22.65
CA THR A 310 -4.43 -14.13 21.54
C THR A 310 -3.45 -14.93 20.66
N PRO A 311 -3.10 -16.17 21.03
CA PRO A 311 -2.08 -16.95 20.34
C PRO A 311 -2.29 -16.99 18.82
N VAL A 312 -1.24 -16.70 18.05
CA VAL A 312 -1.28 -16.70 16.58
C VAL A 312 -1.01 -18.11 16.06
N ASP A 313 -1.89 -18.62 15.18
CA ASP A 313 -1.77 -19.95 14.58
C ASP A 313 -1.03 -19.92 13.23
N LEU A 314 -1.11 -18.80 12.49
CA LEU A 314 -0.48 -18.64 11.17
C LEU A 314 0.06 -17.22 10.98
N ILE A 315 1.31 -17.12 10.54
CA ILE A 315 1.94 -15.89 10.03
C ILE A 315 1.78 -15.85 8.51
N MET A 316 1.29 -14.73 7.98
CA MET A 316 1.11 -14.56 6.53
C MET A 316 1.75 -13.25 6.04
N PRO A 317 3.03 -13.29 5.64
CA PRO A 317 3.73 -12.11 5.15
C PRO A 317 3.51 -11.88 3.65
N SER A 318 3.55 -10.61 3.24
CA SER A 318 3.75 -10.20 1.85
C SER A 318 5.17 -10.51 1.39
N PHE A 319 5.39 -10.47 0.08
CA PHE A 319 6.71 -10.73 -0.53
C PHE A 319 7.83 -9.83 0.02
N THR A 320 7.51 -8.57 0.36
CA THR A 320 8.43 -7.60 0.97
C THR A 320 8.79 -7.89 2.43
N LEU A 321 8.05 -8.78 3.10
CA LEU A 321 8.20 -9.09 4.52
C LEU A 321 8.54 -10.57 4.77
N MET A 322 8.90 -11.32 3.72
CA MET A 322 9.21 -12.76 3.82
C MET A 322 10.36 -13.04 4.79
N GLY A 323 11.40 -12.20 4.79
CA GLY A 323 12.54 -12.34 5.72
C GLY A 323 12.13 -12.16 7.19
N LEU A 324 11.21 -11.22 7.46
CA LEU A 324 10.69 -10.98 8.80
C LEU A 324 9.72 -12.09 9.24
N GLY A 325 8.85 -12.56 8.34
CA GLY A 325 7.99 -13.71 8.57
C GLY A 325 8.80 -14.98 8.86
N MET A 326 9.91 -15.19 8.15
CA MET A 326 10.87 -16.28 8.41
C MET A 326 11.45 -16.18 9.83
N LEU A 327 11.92 -14.99 10.23
CA LEU A 327 12.43 -14.74 11.58
C LEU A 327 11.37 -15.09 12.64
N LEU A 328 10.14 -14.61 12.49
CA LEU A 328 9.05 -14.87 13.44
C LEU A 328 8.70 -16.36 13.51
N SER A 329 8.59 -17.02 12.35
CA SER A 329 8.28 -18.45 12.28
C SER A 329 9.31 -19.28 13.02
N GLU A 330 10.60 -19.03 12.75
CA GLU A 330 11.71 -19.75 13.35
C GLU A 330 11.87 -19.45 14.84
N ARG A 331 11.83 -18.17 15.23
CA ARG A 331 12.02 -17.77 16.63
C ARG A 331 10.92 -18.30 17.54
N TYR A 332 9.68 -18.22 17.08
CA TYR A 332 8.51 -18.45 17.93
C TYR A 332 7.77 -19.75 17.61
N GLN A 333 8.32 -20.56 16.69
CA GLN A 333 7.79 -21.85 16.29
C GLN A 333 6.31 -21.77 15.84
N THR A 334 6.00 -20.73 15.05
CA THR A 334 4.67 -20.51 14.48
C THR A 334 4.70 -20.81 12.99
N LEU A 335 3.64 -21.43 12.47
CA LEU A 335 3.55 -21.72 11.03
C LEU A 335 3.54 -20.42 10.23
N MET A 336 4.13 -20.46 9.04
CA MET A 336 4.04 -19.36 8.08
C MET A 336 3.63 -19.83 6.70
N MET A 337 2.93 -18.96 5.99
CA MET A 337 2.57 -19.13 4.58
C MET A 337 2.70 -17.80 3.86
N GLY A 338 3.53 -17.74 2.83
CA GLY A 338 3.71 -16.51 2.05
C GLY A 338 2.47 -16.21 1.21
N PHE A 339 2.03 -14.95 1.16
CA PHE A 339 1.03 -14.49 0.19
C PHE A 339 1.71 -13.59 -0.84
N ILE A 340 1.93 -14.13 -2.03
CA ILE A 340 2.89 -13.61 -3.01
C ILE A 340 2.15 -13.01 -4.21
N LEU A 341 1.96 -11.70 -4.18
CA LEU A 341 1.37 -10.93 -5.28
C LEU A 341 2.35 -10.70 -6.44
N GLN A 342 3.65 -10.74 -6.18
CA GLN A 342 4.68 -10.56 -7.20
C GLN A 342 5.52 -11.83 -7.31
N PRO A 343 5.20 -12.76 -8.22
CA PRO A 343 5.88 -14.05 -8.29
C PRO A 343 7.36 -13.90 -8.65
N THR A 344 7.75 -12.85 -9.39
CA THR A 344 9.14 -12.60 -9.84
C THR A 344 10.16 -12.41 -8.71
N CYS A 345 9.70 -12.23 -7.46
CA CYS A 345 10.58 -12.22 -6.29
C CYS A 345 11.06 -13.62 -5.86
N ILE A 346 10.37 -14.69 -6.26
CA ILE A 346 10.74 -16.06 -5.93
C ILE A 346 11.85 -16.50 -6.89
N PRO A 347 13.02 -16.93 -6.38
CA PRO A 347 14.10 -17.38 -7.24
C PRO A 347 13.80 -18.74 -7.89
N SER A 348 14.53 -19.02 -8.96
CA SER A 348 14.47 -20.23 -9.77
C SER A 348 15.75 -20.39 -10.60
N ALA A 349 16.21 -21.62 -10.80
CA ALA A 349 17.29 -21.93 -11.73
C ALA A 349 16.83 -22.00 -13.21
N ASP A 350 15.53 -21.84 -13.50
CA ASP A 350 14.99 -21.84 -14.86
C ASP A 350 15.49 -20.63 -15.65
N GLU A 351 16.09 -20.87 -16.82
CA GLU A 351 16.70 -19.83 -17.66
C GLU A 351 15.64 -18.87 -18.24
N ASP A 352 14.41 -19.34 -18.41
CA ASP A 352 13.28 -18.52 -18.89
C ASP A 352 12.66 -17.65 -17.77
N TRP A 353 13.12 -17.78 -16.52
CA TRP A 353 12.58 -17.07 -15.36
C TRP A 353 13.38 -15.82 -15.00
N HIS A 354 12.88 -14.66 -15.44
CA HIS A 354 13.51 -13.37 -15.18
C HIS A 354 12.80 -12.57 -14.07
N CYS A 355 13.58 -12.03 -13.12
CA CYS A 355 13.04 -11.22 -12.02
C CYS A 355 12.47 -9.86 -12.49
N VAL A 356 13.06 -9.29 -13.54
CA VAL A 356 12.61 -8.08 -14.22
C VAL A 356 12.75 -8.35 -15.72
N GLY A 357 11.66 -8.24 -16.49
CA GLY A 357 11.72 -8.44 -17.94
C GLY A 357 12.43 -7.27 -18.63
N SER A 358 13.15 -7.55 -19.72
CA SER A 358 13.81 -6.50 -20.49
C SER A 358 12.82 -5.63 -21.25
N ILE A 359 13.11 -4.33 -21.35
CA ILE A 359 12.39 -3.42 -22.25
C ILE A 359 13.34 -3.16 -23.41
N LYS A 360 12.93 -3.45 -24.64
CA LYS A 360 13.66 -3.00 -25.83
C LYS A 360 13.66 -1.48 -25.88
N SER A 361 14.71 -0.84 -25.36
CA SER A 361 14.90 0.60 -25.47
C SER A 361 15.71 0.92 -26.73
N HIS A 362 14.97 1.25 -27.80
CA HIS A 362 15.42 1.85 -29.06
C HIS A 362 15.93 0.91 -30.17
N GLY A 363 15.47 1.23 -31.39
CA GLY A 363 16.12 0.80 -32.62
C GLY A 363 17.50 1.44 -32.76
N ASN A 364 18.48 0.63 -33.18
CA ASN A 364 19.85 0.96 -33.62
C ASN A 364 21.01 0.96 -32.62
N LEU A 365 20.88 0.49 -31.37
CA LEU A 365 22.04 0.30 -30.46
C LEU A 365 22.05 -1.08 -29.76
N GLY A 366 21.93 -2.15 -30.55
CA GLY A 366 21.86 -3.53 -30.02
C GLY A 366 23.04 -4.00 -29.15
N PHE A 367 24.20 -3.32 -29.18
CA PHE A 367 25.36 -3.72 -28.37
C PHE A 367 25.24 -3.40 -26.87
N LEU A 368 24.47 -2.36 -26.49
CA LEU A 368 24.27 -2.00 -25.07
C LEU A 368 23.17 -2.86 -24.43
N ASP A 369 22.09 -3.14 -25.17
CA ASP A 369 21.01 -4.02 -24.72
C ASP A 369 21.52 -5.46 -24.52
N ASP A 370 22.32 -6.00 -25.46
CA ASP A 370 22.93 -7.34 -25.32
C ASP A 370 23.90 -7.43 -24.13
N PHE A 371 24.54 -6.31 -23.75
CA PHE A 371 25.47 -6.24 -22.63
C PHE A 371 24.74 -6.07 -21.28
N GLU A 372 23.66 -5.27 -21.22
CA GLU A 372 22.79 -5.20 -20.04
C GLU A 372 22.06 -6.54 -19.81
N ASP A 373 21.56 -7.17 -20.87
CA ASP A 373 20.98 -8.51 -20.84
C ASP A 373 22.01 -9.54 -20.33
N ALA A 374 23.27 -9.51 -20.77
CA ALA A 374 24.29 -10.47 -20.33
C ALA A 374 24.80 -10.23 -18.88
N PHE A 375 24.80 -8.99 -18.39
CA PHE A 375 25.37 -8.63 -17.08
C PHE A 375 24.33 -8.61 -15.94
N PHE A 376 23.04 -8.38 -16.24
CA PHE A 376 22.01 -8.12 -15.22
C PHE A 376 20.82 -9.10 -15.18
N THR A 377 20.63 -9.98 -16.17
CA THR A 377 19.47 -10.91 -16.26
C THR A 377 19.47 -12.09 -15.28
N SER A 378 20.51 -12.28 -14.48
CA SER A 378 20.60 -13.45 -13.58
C SER A 378 20.31 -13.08 -12.13
N GLN A 379 19.62 -13.97 -11.40
CA GLN A 379 19.32 -13.83 -9.95
C GLN A 379 20.54 -13.56 -9.05
N LYS A 380 21.76 -13.75 -9.58
CA LYS A 380 23.02 -13.35 -8.95
C LYS A 380 23.15 -11.82 -8.82
N SER A 381 22.58 -11.05 -9.74
CA SER A 381 22.56 -9.58 -9.70
C SER A 381 21.68 -9.07 -8.54
N LEU A 382 20.50 -9.66 -8.34
CA LEU A 382 19.61 -9.32 -7.21
C LEU A 382 20.22 -9.69 -5.86
N ALA A 383 20.83 -10.88 -5.74
CA ALA A 383 21.56 -11.27 -4.53
C ALA A 383 22.73 -10.33 -4.24
N TRP A 384 23.43 -9.85 -5.27
CA TRP A 384 24.51 -8.88 -5.15
C TRP A 384 23.99 -7.49 -4.76
N VAL A 385 22.92 -7.00 -5.38
CA VAL A 385 22.26 -5.73 -5.05
C VAL A 385 21.71 -5.76 -3.63
N LYS A 386 20.99 -6.82 -3.23
CA LYS A 386 20.52 -7.03 -1.85
C LYS A 386 21.68 -7.01 -0.87
N ARG A 387 22.77 -7.70 -1.19
CA ARG A 387 23.99 -7.68 -0.37
C ARG A 387 24.63 -6.29 -0.31
N ILE A 388 24.57 -5.47 -1.36
CA ILE A 388 25.03 -4.07 -1.31
C ILE A 388 24.09 -3.21 -0.48
N ALA A 389 22.78 -3.38 -0.63
CA ALA A 389 21.76 -2.69 0.14
C ALA A 389 21.90 -3.00 1.64
N GLU A 390 22.10 -4.27 2.00
CA GLU A 390 22.29 -4.73 3.38
C GLU A 390 23.67 -4.37 3.97
N ASN A 391 24.70 -4.21 3.14
CA ASN A 391 26.05 -3.80 3.56
C ASN A 391 26.31 -2.29 3.33
N SER A 392 25.29 -1.53 2.95
CA SER A 392 25.37 -0.09 2.81
C SER A 392 25.69 0.52 4.17
N ILE A 393 26.67 1.42 4.21
CA ILE A 393 27.02 2.19 5.42
C ILE A 393 25.82 3.05 5.88
N PHE A 394 24.83 3.27 5.02
CA PHE A 394 23.58 3.98 5.31
C PHE A 394 22.45 3.08 5.82
N SER A 395 22.52 1.75 5.69
CA SER A 395 21.55 0.83 6.31
C SER A 395 22.10 0.34 7.66
N SER A 396 21.75 1.03 8.74
CA SER A 396 22.07 0.56 10.10
C SER A 396 21.42 -0.80 10.43
N PHE A 397 20.44 -1.23 9.63
CA PHE A 397 19.68 -2.47 9.78
C PHE A 397 19.84 -3.41 8.57
N SER A 398 20.29 -4.62 8.83
CA SER A 398 20.25 -5.76 7.88
C SER A 398 19.47 -6.89 8.54
N LEU A 399 18.74 -7.70 7.78
CA LEU A 399 17.99 -8.85 8.32
C LEU A 399 18.86 -9.77 9.19
N ASP A 400 20.13 -9.98 8.81
CA ASP A 400 21.11 -10.75 9.57
C ASP A 400 21.35 -10.22 10.99
N LYS A 401 21.53 -8.90 11.13
CA LYS A 401 21.69 -8.25 12.44
C LYS A 401 20.43 -8.44 13.27
N LEU A 402 19.26 -8.22 12.67
CA LEU A 402 17.98 -8.41 13.36
C LEU A 402 17.82 -9.88 13.81
N ARG A 403 18.14 -10.86 12.97
CA ARG A 403 18.14 -12.29 13.36
C ARG A 403 19.05 -12.55 14.56
N GLN A 404 20.25 -11.98 14.57
CA GLN A 404 21.20 -12.11 15.67
C GLN A 404 20.69 -11.46 16.97
N GLU A 405 20.04 -10.29 16.91
CA GLU A 405 19.42 -9.63 18.08
C GLU A 405 18.37 -10.54 18.76
N TYR A 406 17.71 -11.40 17.98
CA TYR A 406 16.73 -12.37 18.48
C TYR A 406 17.31 -13.78 18.68
N GLY A 407 18.64 -13.92 18.68
CA GLY A 407 19.34 -15.17 18.97
C GLY A 407 19.30 -16.22 17.85
N LEU A 408 19.04 -15.80 16.60
CA LEU A 408 19.05 -16.66 15.42
C LEU A 408 20.36 -16.52 14.64
N SER A 409 20.73 -17.59 13.94
CA SER A 409 21.83 -17.59 12.97
C SER A 409 21.50 -16.73 11.76
N LYS A 410 22.53 -16.27 11.05
CA LYS A 410 22.37 -15.65 9.72
C LYS A 410 21.76 -16.64 8.74
N ALA A 411 20.84 -16.18 7.90
CA ALA A 411 20.17 -17.03 6.92
C ALA A 411 19.64 -16.21 5.75
N GLU A 412 19.80 -16.74 4.53
CA GLU A 412 19.20 -16.16 3.34
C GLU A 412 17.73 -16.55 3.25
N THR A 413 16.85 -15.56 3.07
CA THR A 413 15.39 -15.75 3.07
C THR A 413 14.94 -16.82 2.09
N TRP A 414 15.15 -16.62 0.79
CA TRP A 414 14.57 -17.50 -0.22
C TRP A 414 15.14 -18.92 -0.22
N PRO A 415 16.47 -19.16 -0.17
CA PRO A 415 17.00 -20.50 -0.07
C PRO A 415 16.45 -21.25 1.14
N THR A 416 16.35 -20.59 2.31
CA THR A 416 15.82 -21.21 3.53
C THR A 416 14.35 -21.59 3.37
N LEU A 417 13.53 -20.71 2.83
CA LEU A 417 12.09 -20.96 2.64
C LEU A 417 11.82 -22.07 1.62
N LEU A 418 12.58 -22.12 0.53
CA LEU A 418 12.47 -23.17 -0.48
C LEU A 418 12.93 -24.52 0.10
N ASN A 419 14.04 -24.56 0.84
CA ASN A 419 14.55 -25.78 1.50
C ASN A 419 13.58 -26.30 2.57
N CYS A 420 12.91 -25.42 3.31
CA CYS A 420 11.89 -25.81 4.27
C CYS A 420 10.57 -26.23 3.61
N ASN A 421 10.46 -26.13 2.28
CA ASN A 421 9.22 -26.31 1.52
C ASN A 421 8.07 -25.51 2.16
N THR A 422 8.36 -24.25 2.50
CA THR A 422 7.40 -23.34 3.12
C THR A 422 6.27 -23.06 2.13
N PRO A 423 4.99 -23.20 2.53
CA PRO A 423 3.88 -22.97 1.63
C PRO A 423 3.80 -21.50 1.20
N MET A 424 3.51 -21.28 -0.07
CA MET A 424 3.32 -19.94 -0.65
C MET A 424 2.10 -19.97 -1.54
N LEU A 425 1.25 -18.96 -1.41
CA LEU A 425 0.06 -18.78 -2.22
C LEU A 425 0.30 -17.66 -3.22
N ILE A 426 0.10 -17.95 -4.50
CA ILE A 426 0.15 -16.98 -5.59
C ILE A 426 -1.30 -16.85 -6.11
N PRO A 427 -1.98 -15.71 -5.87
CA PRO A 427 -3.34 -15.48 -6.33
C PRO A 427 -3.35 -15.16 -7.83
N MET A 428 -2.97 -16.14 -8.64
CA MET A 428 -2.94 -16.11 -10.10
C MET A 428 -3.26 -17.50 -10.62
N LEU A 429 -4.12 -17.58 -11.64
CA LEU A 429 -4.54 -18.85 -12.20
C LEU A 429 -3.35 -19.64 -12.74
N ASP A 430 -3.43 -20.97 -12.61
CA ASP A 430 -2.48 -21.85 -13.27
C ASP A 430 -2.50 -21.61 -14.79
N GLY A 431 -1.31 -21.54 -15.39
CA GLY A 431 -1.14 -21.15 -16.79
C GLY A 431 -1.11 -19.65 -17.05
N THR A 432 -1.25 -18.75 -16.05
CA THR A 432 -0.99 -17.30 -16.22
C THR A 432 0.41 -17.06 -16.80
N PHE A 433 1.40 -17.78 -16.26
CA PHE A 433 2.76 -17.86 -16.78
C PHE A 433 3.26 -19.31 -16.70
N LYS A 434 4.38 -19.60 -17.39
CA LYS A 434 5.04 -20.91 -17.30
C LYS A 434 5.65 -21.05 -15.90
N ARG A 435 5.08 -21.93 -15.08
CA ARG A 435 5.61 -22.27 -13.76
C ARG A 435 7.06 -22.78 -13.90
N PRO A 436 8.03 -22.22 -13.16
CA PRO A 436 9.39 -22.75 -13.14
C PRO A 436 9.43 -24.19 -12.64
N SER A 437 10.22 -25.03 -13.32
CA SER A 437 10.23 -26.48 -13.07
C SER A 437 10.81 -26.89 -11.72
N ASP A 438 11.60 -26.03 -11.11
CA ASP A 438 12.26 -26.24 -9.82
C ASP A 438 11.45 -25.69 -8.62
N TRP A 439 10.31 -25.04 -8.86
CA TRP A 439 9.45 -24.54 -7.79
C TRP A 439 8.76 -25.68 -7.03
N PRO A 440 8.89 -25.74 -5.69
CA PRO A 440 8.25 -26.77 -4.87
C PRO A 440 6.73 -26.80 -5.01
N SER A 441 6.13 -27.99 -4.93
CA SER A 441 4.68 -28.19 -5.13
C SER A 441 3.78 -27.39 -4.18
N ARG A 442 4.32 -26.90 -3.05
CA ARG A 442 3.61 -26.06 -2.09
C ARG A 442 3.56 -24.58 -2.45
N ILE A 443 4.25 -24.17 -3.51
CA ILE A 443 3.95 -22.90 -4.18
C ILE A 443 2.66 -23.14 -4.98
N THR A 444 1.55 -22.68 -4.44
CA THR A 444 0.20 -22.98 -4.92
C THR A 444 -0.35 -21.79 -5.69
N PHE A 445 -0.80 -22.03 -6.92
CA PHE A 445 -1.58 -21.09 -7.70
C PHE A 445 -3.06 -21.21 -7.33
N THR A 446 -3.75 -20.07 -7.26
CA THR A 446 -5.19 -19.98 -7.00
C THR A 446 -5.81 -18.92 -7.89
N ASP A 447 -7.10 -18.65 -7.78
CA ASP A 447 -7.69 -17.51 -8.48
C ASP A 447 -7.14 -16.16 -8.01
N PHE A 448 -7.25 -15.18 -8.88
CA PHE A 448 -7.02 -13.78 -8.59
C PHE A 448 -7.98 -13.27 -7.54
N ILE A 449 -7.47 -12.44 -6.62
CA ILE A 449 -8.26 -11.96 -5.49
C ILE A 449 -8.68 -10.49 -5.66
N PHE A 450 -9.95 -10.21 -5.44
CA PHE A 450 -10.53 -8.88 -5.52
C PHE A 450 -11.30 -8.55 -4.25
N LEU A 451 -11.27 -7.27 -3.86
CA LEU A 451 -12.13 -6.76 -2.80
C LEU A 451 -13.38 -6.17 -3.43
N ARG A 452 -14.38 -7.01 -3.71
CA ARG A 452 -15.71 -6.56 -4.13
C ARG A 452 -16.52 -6.18 -2.89
N SER A 453 -17.15 -5.01 -2.88
CA SER A 453 -18.02 -4.61 -1.77
C SER A 453 -19.43 -5.15 -2.00
N LYS A 454 -19.92 -6.04 -1.11
CA LYS A 454 -21.30 -6.55 -1.18
C LYS A 454 -22.37 -5.47 -0.92
N ASN A 455 -22.03 -4.38 -0.22
CA ASN A 455 -22.96 -3.33 0.22
C ASN A 455 -22.38 -1.91 0.13
N VAL A 456 -22.04 -1.41 -1.07
CA VAL A 456 -21.87 0.04 -1.25
C VAL A 456 -23.09 0.59 -1.98
N SER A 457 -23.98 1.21 -1.21
CA SER A 457 -24.93 2.21 -1.71
C SER A 457 -24.13 3.33 -2.40
N GLY A 458 -23.90 3.16 -3.71
CA GLY A 458 -23.07 4.03 -4.54
C GLY A 458 -22.19 3.30 -5.58
N GLY A 459 -22.16 1.96 -5.60
CA GLY A 459 -21.37 1.13 -6.52
C GLY A 459 -21.96 1.02 -7.93
N GLY A 460 -22.05 2.14 -8.64
CA GLY A 460 -22.46 2.17 -10.04
C GLY A 460 -21.70 3.24 -10.81
N LEU A 461 -21.66 3.10 -12.14
CA LEU A 461 -21.09 4.13 -13.01
C LEU A 461 -21.84 5.46 -12.82
N SER A 462 -21.13 6.59 -12.86
CA SER A 462 -21.76 7.91 -12.74
C SER A 462 -22.79 8.13 -13.86
N PRO A 463 -23.85 8.94 -13.65
CA PRO A 463 -24.84 9.22 -14.70
C PRO A 463 -24.22 9.78 -15.99
N GLU A 464 -23.15 10.57 -15.86
CA GLU A 464 -22.38 11.09 -16.99
C GLU A 464 -21.70 9.97 -17.78
N LEU A 465 -21.03 9.04 -17.09
CA LEU A 465 -20.37 7.90 -17.72
C LEU A 465 -21.37 6.93 -18.34
N GLN A 466 -22.51 6.69 -17.69
CA GLN A 466 -23.61 5.91 -18.25
C GLN A 466 -24.15 6.54 -19.54
N SER A 467 -24.37 7.86 -19.54
CA SER A 467 -24.81 8.61 -20.73
C SER A 467 -23.78 8.56 -21.87
N PHE A 468 -22.48 8.56 -21.54
CA PHE A 468 -21.41 8.43 -22.52
C PHE A 468 -21.38 7.02 -23.16
N ILE A 469 -21.50 5.97 -22.35
CA ILE A 469 -21.54 4.58 -22.81
C ILE A 469 -22.78 4.32 -23.67
N GLN A 470 -23.94 4.81 -23.24
CA GLN A 470 -25.19 4.70 -23.99
C GLN A 470 -25.07 5.38 -25.37
N ASP A 471 -24.53 6.60 -25.43
CA ASP A 471 -24.33 7.33 -26.68
C ASP A 471 -23.31 6.64 -27.60
N ALA A 472 -22.29 5.97 -27.05
CA ALA A 472 -21.40 5.14 -27.86
C ALA A 472 -22.17 3.98 -28.51
N ALA A 473 -22.98 3.26 -27.72
CA ALA A 473 -23.79 2.14 -28.21
C ALA A 473 -24.82 2.56 -29.28
N GLU A 474 -25.56 3.65 -29.05
CA GLU A 474 -26.57 4.19 -29.98
C GLU A 474 -25.96 4.61 -31.33
N ASN A 475 -24.70 5.05 -31.33
CA ASN A 475 -23.96 5.44 -32.53
C ASN A 475 -23.06 4.32 -33.09
N GLY A 476 -23.18 3.09 -32.60
CA GLY A 476 -22.40 1.93 -33.05
C GLY A 476 -20.89 2.10 -32.85
N ARG A 477 -20.46 2.89 -31.87
CA ARG A 477 -19.06 3.09 -31.50
C ARG A 477 -18.59 2.01 -30.54
N LYS A 478 -17.41 1.47 -30.82
CA LYS A 478 -16.66 0.64 -29.88
C LYS A 478 -16.17 1.46 -28.70
N LEU A 479 -15.88 0.81 -27.58
CA LEU A 479 -15.41 1.45 -26.36
C LEU A 479 -14.01 0.95 -25.98
N ALA A 480 -13.10 1.89 -25.74
CA ALA A 480 -11.77 1.60 -25.20
C ALA A 480 -11.60 2.34 -23.88
N VAL A 481 -10.87 1.73 -22.94
CA VAL A 481 -10.45 2.41 -21.70
C VAL A 481 -8.93 2.50 -21.62
N MET A 482 -8.44 3.67 -21.22
CA MET A 482 -7.05 3.91 -20.86
C MET A 482 -6.96 4.24 -19.38
N THR A 483 -6.14 3.53 -18.61
CA THR A 483 -5.95 3.82 -17.20
C THR A 483 -4.51 3.61 -16.73
N PHE A 484 -3.98 4.64 -16.07
CA PHE A 484 -2.71 4.59 -15.36
C PHE A 484 -2.91 4.59 -13.84
N SER A 485 -4.15 4.46 -13.36
CA SER A 485 -4.50 4.48 -11.94
C SER A 485 -3.87 5.68 -11.21
N SER A 486 -3.10 5.45 -10.15
CA SER A 486 -2.37 6.49 -9.41
C SER A 486 -0.94 6.72 -9.90
N MET A 487 -0.51 6.11 -11.01
CA MET A 487 0.83 6.28 -11.56
C MET A 487 1.02 7.71 -12.06
N PRO A 488 2.19 8.34 -11.82
CA PRO A 488 2.45 9.73 -12.18
C PRO A 488 2.78 9.87 -13.67
N VAL A 489 1.85 9.48 -14.55
CA VAL A 489 2.00 9.64 -16.00
C VAL A 489 1.55 11.04 -16.41
N ALA A 490 2.47 11.82 -17.01
CA ALA A 490 2.17 13.17 -17.48
C ALA A 490 0.91 13.22 -18.36
N ARG A 491 -0.01 14.11 -18.02
CA ARG A 491 -1.31 14.26 -18.69
C ARG A 491 -1.13 14.60 -20.17
N LYS A 492 -0.11 15.40 -20.52
CA LYS A 492 0.26 15.70 -21.91
C LYS A 492 0.56 14.44 -22.73
N LYS A 493 1.31 13.48 -22.19
CA LYS A 493 1.65 12.23 -22.89
C LYS A 493 0.42 11.37 -23.13
N MET A 494 -0.41 11.21 -22.09
CA MET A 494 -1.68 10.52 -22.16
C MET A 494 -2.60 11.13 -23.23
N LEU A 495 -2.85 12.45 -23.16
CA LEU A 495 -3.73 13.14 -24.10
C LEU A 495 -3.18 13.09 -25.53
N THR A 496 -1.86 13.14 -25.71
CA THR A 496 -1.24 13.00 -27.04
C THR A 496 -1.57 11.63 -27.64
N CYS A 497 -1.44 10.55 -26.87
CA CYS A 497 -1.79 9.21 -27.34
C CYS A 497 -3.30 9.09 -27.61
N ALA A 498 -4.14 9.55 -26.68
CA ALA A 498 -5.60 9.51 -26.79
C ALA A 498 -6.09 10.23 -28.06
N MET A 499 -5.66 11.47 -28.27
CA MET A 499 -6.07 12.28 -29.42
C MET A 499 -5.53 11.72 -30.73
N LYS A 500 -4.32 11.15 -30.73
CA LYS A 500 -3.77 10.48 -31.92
C LYS A 500 -4.60 9.26 -32.31
N MET A 501 -4.96 8.39 -31.36
CA MET A 501 -5.81 7.24 -31.63
C MET A 501 -7.20 7.64 -32.14
N LEU A 502 -7.87 8.60 -31.48
CA LEU A 502 -9.21 9.06 -31.89
C LEU A 502 -9.24 9.72 -33.27
N LYS A 503 -8.11 10.28 -33.71
CA LYS A 503 -7.98 10.95 -35.01
C LYS A 503 -7.59 9.97 -36.13
N ASP A 504 -6.60 9.11 -35.87
CA ASP A 504 -5.90 8.38 -36.92
C ASP A 504 -6.31 6.90 -37.03
N ALA A 505 -7.05 6.35 -36.05
CA ALA A 505 -7.56 4.98 -36.12
C ALA A 505 -8.63 4.80 -37.20
N LYS A 506 -8.70 3.60 -37.79
CA LYS A 506 -9.66 3.24 -38.85
C LYS A 506 -11.05 2.95 -38.28
N HIS A 507 -11.12 2.58 -37.02
CA HIS A 507 -12.35 2.17 -36.35
C HIS A 507 -13.04 3.36 -35.68
N ASN A 508 -14.37 3.40 -35.73
CA ASN A 508 -15.14 4.39 -34.98
C ASN A 508 -15.31 3.93 -33.53
N PHE A 509 -14.66 4.62 -32.61
CA PHE A 509 -14.70 4.29 -31.19
C PHE A 509 -14.74 5.55 -30.31
N SER A 510 -15.08 5.34 -29.05
CA SER A 510 -14.98 6.33 -27.98
C SER A 510 -13.96 5.83 -26.94
N LEU A 511 -13.17 6.76 -26.40
CA LEU A 511 -12.10 6.48 -25.43
C LEU A 511 -12.44 7.07 -24.07
N ILE A 512 -12.34 6.25 -23.04
CA ILE A 512 -12.52 6.65 -21.64
C ILE A 512 -11.15 6.63 -20.97
N TYR A 513 -10.73 7.76 -20.39
CA TYR A 513 -9.56 7.78 -19.51
C TYR A 513 -9.99 7.80 -18.05
N VAL A 514 -9.39 6.92 -17.23
CA VAL A 514 -9.58 6.90 -15.78
C VAL A 514 -8.24 6.93 -15.06
N GLY A 515 -7.98 7.97 -14.26
CA GLY A 515 -6.76 8.05 -13.45
C GLY A 515 -6.51 9.42 -12.83
N SER A 516 -5.43 9.52 -12.04
CA SER A 516 -5.01 10.77 -11.42
C SER A 516 -4.65 11.82 -12.48
N GLN A 517 -5.27 12.99 -12.40
CA GLN A 517 -4.97 14.12 -13.28
C GLN A 517 -3.68 14.80 -12.82
N GLN A 518 -2.63 14.69 -13.64
CA GLN A 518 -1.37 15.40 -13.39
C GLN A 518 -1.50 16.88 -13.78
N THR A 519 -0.72 17.74 -13.12
CA THR A 519 -0.78 19.20 -13.26
C THR A 519 0.21 19.75 -14.29
N ASP A 520 0.68 18.93 -15.23
CA ASP A 520 1.60 19.37 -16.28
C ASP A 520 0.90 20.27 -17.31
N GLU A 521 1.68 21.18 -17.91
CA GLU A 521 1.17 22.17 -18.86
C GLU A 521 0.73 21.50 -20.18
N ILE A 522 -0.54 21.74 -20.55
CA ILE A 522 -1.13 21.23 -21.78
C ILE A 522 -1.11 22.34 -22.85
N PRO A 523 -0.49 22.10 -24.03
CA PRO A 523 -0.53 23.07 -25.13
C PRO A 523 -1.95 23.37 -25.61
N ASP A 524 -2.25 24.61 -25.99
CA ASP A 524 -3.60 25.02 -26.40
C ASP A 524 -4.11 24.23 -27.61
N THR A 525 -3.22 23.92 -28.57
CA THR A 525 -3.54 23.05 -29.72
C THR A 525 -3.99 21.65 -29.32
N LEU A 526 -3.60 21.16 -28.14
CA LEU A 526 -4.06 19.87 -27.60
C LEU A 526 -5.37 20.04 -26.83
N LYS A 527 -5.55 21.14 -26.09
CA LYS A 527 -6.81 21.48 -25.40
C LYS A 527 -7.98 21.57 -26.37
N GLU A 528 -7.80 22.27 -27.49
CA GLU A 528 -8.82 22.42 -28.54
C GLU A 528 -9.27 21.06 -29.10
N LYS A 529 -8.33 20.13 -29.32
CA LYS A 529 -8.64 18.76 -29.77
C LYS A 529 -9.42 17.97 -28.73
N VAL A 530 -9.04 18.11 -27.45
CA VAL A 530 -9.75 17.45 -26.34
C VAL A 530 -11.18 17.98 -26.25
N GLU A 531 -11.39 19.29 -26.29
CA GLU A 531 -12.72 19.91 -26.25
C GLU A 531 -13.59 19.46 -27.44
N LEU A 532 -13.02 19.40 -28.64
CA LEU A 532 -13.71 18.87 -29.83
C LEU A 532 -14.09 17.39 -29.69
N MET A 533 -13.22 16.54 -29.13
CA MET A 533 -13.53 15.12 -28.95
C MET A 533 -14.54 14.91 -27.81
N SER A 534 -14.45 15.68 -26.73
CA SER A 534 -15.39 15.61 -25.61
C SER A 534 -16.79 16.08 -25.97
N SER A 535 -16.91 17.19 -26.71
CA SER A 535 -18.22 17.70 -27.20
C SER A 535 -18.94 16.71 -28.12
N ASN A 536 -18.18 15.90 -28.87
CA ASN A 536 -18.71 14.82 -29.70
C ASN A 536 -18.83 13.46 -28.98
N LYS A 537 -18.67 13.45 -27.64
CA LYS A 537 -18.71 12.24 -26.79
C LYS A 537 -17.78 11.11 -27.29
N LYS A 538 -16.65 11.49 -27.88
CA LYS A 538 -15.57 10.57 -28.30
C LYS A 538 -14.51 10.40 -27.23
N PHE A 539 -14.40 11.34 -26.30
CA PHE A 539 -13.45 11.28 -25.20
C PHE A 539 -14.12 11.73 -23.89
N ILE A 540 -13.80 11.04 -22.80
CA ILE A 540 -14.12 11.49 -21.44
C ILE A 540 -12.95 11.15 -20.51
N GLU A 541 -12.66 12.06 -19.59
CA GLU A 541 -11.59 11.92 -18.60
C GLU A 541 -12.21 11.96 -17.20
N LEU A 542 -11.94 10.92 -16.42
CA LEU A 542 -12.48 10.72 -15.08
C LEU A 542 -11.34 10.49 -14.08
N GLN A 543 -11.50 10.97 -12.85
CA GLN A 543 -10.52 10.68 -11.81
C GLN A 543 -10.67 9.26 -11.25
N ARG A 544 -11.91 8.75 -11.17
CA ARG A 544 -12.24 7.45 -10.59
C ARG A 544 -13.44 6.84 -11.31
N ALA A 545 -13.45 5.52 -11.42
CA ALA A 545 -14.59 4.72 -11.86
C ALA A 545 -14.54 3.37 -11.14
N ASP A 546 -15.68 2.69 -11.04
CA ASP A 546 -15.71 1.29 -10.63
C ASP A 546 -15.30 0.42 -11.82
N PHE A 547 -14.10 -0.17 -11.77
CA PHE A 547 -13.59 -1.01 -12.85
C PHE A 547 -14.38 -2.31 -13.00
N GLY A 548 -14.91 -2.86 -11.91
CA GLY A 548 -15.71 -4.08 -11.95
C GLY A 548 -16.98 -3.92 -12.79
N GLU A 549 -17.52 -2.71 -12.86
CA GLU A 549 -18.68 -2.38 -13.70
C GLU A 549 -18.28 -1.75 -15.05
N LEU A 550 -17.28 -0.86 -15.06
CA LEU A 550 -16.87 -0.17 -16.29
C LEU A 550 -16.29 -1.15 -17.31
N PHE A 551 -15.45 -2.09 -16.87
CA PHE A 551 -14.70 -2.95 -17.78
C PHE A 551 -15.60 -3.91 -18.55
N LYS A 552 -16.75 -4.29 -17.97
CA LYS A 552 -17.79 -5.12 -18.63
C LYS A 552 -18.31 -4.54 -19.94
N SER A 553 -18.22 -3.21 -20.12
CA SER A 553 -18.69 -2.52 -21.32
C SER A 553 -17.60 -2.26 -22.37
N MET A 554 -16.34 -2.60 -22.08
CA MET A 554 -15.20 -2.23 -22.94
C MET A 554 -14.90 -3.29 -24.00
N ASP A 555 -14.41 -2.85 -25.16
CA ASP A 555 -13.95 -3.71 -26.24
C ASP A 555 -12.43 -3.93 -26.24
N CYS A 556 -11.65 -3.05 -25.60
CA CYS A 556 -10.20 -3.23 -25.39
C CYS A 556 -9.67 -2.33 -24.26
N PHE A 557 -8.48 -2.65 -23.76
CA PHE A 557 -7.89 -2.03 -22.58
C PHE A 557 -6.47 -1.51 -22.84
N ILE A 558 -6.15 -0.33 -22.32
CA ILE A 558 -4.78 0.21 -22.25
C ILE A 558 -4.49 0.47 -20.77
N VAL A 559 -3.60 -0.31 -20.18
CA VAL A 559 -3.36 -0.32 -18.73
C VAL A 559 -1.89 -0.11 -18.40
N HIS A 560 -1.59 0.40 -17.20
CA HIS A 560 -0.21 0.55 -16.73
C HIS A 560 0.54 -0.75 -16.46
N GLY A 561 -0.15 -1.88 -16.35
CA GLY A 561 0.46 -3.17 -16.01
C GLY A 561 0.45 -3.51 -14.52
N GLY A 562 -0.18 -2.73 -13.65
CA GLY A 562 -0.33 -3.12 -12.24
C GLY A 562 -1.22 -4.35 -12.11
N LEU A 563 -0.90 -5.25 -11.18
CA LEU A 563 -1.58 -6.54 -10.99
C LEU A 563 -3.11 -6.43 -10.99
N GLY A 564 -3.68 -5.59 -10.11
CA GLY A 564 -5.13 -5.53 -9.93
C GLY A 564 -5.86 -5.11 -11.20
N THR A 565 -5.42 -4.02 -11.84
CA THR A 565 -6.07 -3.47 -13.04
C THR A 565 -5.86 -4.35 -14.27
N THR A 566 -4.68 -4.95 -14.41
CA THR A 566 -4.39 -5.80 -15.58
C THR A 566 -5.21 -7.07 -15.55
N VAL A 567 -5.27 -7.74 -14.39
CA VAL A 567 -6.05 -8.96 -14.25
C VAL A 567 -7.54 -8.70 -14.42
N GLU A 568 -8.06 -7.60 -13.87
CA GLU A 568 -9.46 -7.21 -14.05
C GLU A 568 -9.79 -6.98 -15.53
N ALA A 569 -8.87 -6.42 -16.31
CA ALA A 569 -9.00 -6.30 -17.77
C ALA A 569 -8.93 -7.65 -18.49
N LEU A 570 -7.99 -8.53 -18.11
CA LEU A 570 -7.82 -9.86 -18.71
C LEU A 570 -9.06 -10.73 -18.52
N ARG A 571 -9.74 -10.62 -17.38
CA ARG A 571 -11.02 -11.30 -17.10
C ARG A 571 -12.14 -10.97 -18.07
N MET A 572 -12.08 -9.83 -18.76
CA MET A 572 -13.10 -9.47 -19.75
C MET A 572 -12.89 -10.14 -21.11
N HIS A 573 -11.82 -10.93 -21.27
CA HIS A 573 -11.52 -11.67 -22.50
C HIS A 573 -11.42 -10.75 -23.73
N LYS A 574 -10.83 -9.56 -23.56
CA LYS A 574 -10.58 -8.60 -24.65
C LYS A 574 -9.08 -8.29 -24.81
N PRO A 575 -8.69 -7.72 -25.96
CA PRO A 575 -7.32 -7.26 -26.16
C PRO A 575 -6.87 -6.24 -25.11
N VAL A 576 -5.62 -6.39 -24.65
CA VAL A 576 -5.01 -5.52 -23.64
C VAL A 576 -3.68 -5.00 -24.16
N ALA A 577 -3.39 -3.71 -24.01
CA ALA A 577 -2.05 -3.16 -24.14
C ALA A 577 -1.53 -2.73 -22.76
N VAL A 578 -0.29 -3.08 -22.46
CA VAL A 578 0.41 -2.63 -21.25
C VAL A 578 1.38 -1.51 -21.62
N THR A 579 1.18 -0.33 -21.05
CA THR A 579 2.05 0.84 -21.25
C THR A 579 2.02 1.77 -20.04
N GLY A 580 3.12 2.45 -19.76
CA GLY A 580 3.23 3.33 -18.60
C GLY A 580 4.69 3.62 -18.30
N LEU A 581 5.02 3.76 -17.02
CA LEU A 581 6.42 3.80 -16.59
C LEU A 581 7.10 2.41 -16.62
N LEU A 582 6.31 1.33 -16.71
CA LEU A 582 6.78 -0.05 -16.79
C LEU A 582 7.76 -0.41 -15.65
N LEU A 583 7.29 -0.19 -14.42
CA LEU A 583 7.99 -0.57 -13.20
C LEU A 583 7.65 -1.99 -12.78
N MET A 584 8.66 -2.80 -12.45
CA MET A 584 8.49 -4.06 -11.73
C MET A 584 7.40 -4.99 -12.31
N ASP A 585 6.27 -5.15 -11.60
CA ASP A 585 5.13 -5.98 -11.97
C ASP A 585 4.53 -5.59 -13.32
N GLN A 586 4.63 -4.32 -13.70
CA GLN A 586 4.13 -3.81 -14.99
C GLN A 586 4.81 -4.47 -16.18
N ARG A 587 6.11 -4.75 -16.09
CA ARG A 587 6.85 -5.46 -17.15
C ARG A 587 6.43 -6.92 -17.20
N PHE A 588 6.30 -7.57 -16.05
CA PHE A 588 5.83 -8.95 -15.94
C PHE A 588 4.45 -9.11 -16.61
N TRP A 589 3.50 -8.26 -16.25
CA TRP A 589 2.15 -8.29 -16.83
C TRP A 589 2.13 -7.95 -18.32
N GLY A 590 2.99 -7.03 -18.76
CA GLY A 590 3.22 -6.78 -20.18
C GLY A 590 3.70 -8.01 -20.94
N GLY A 591 4.68 -8.73 -20.39
CA GLY A 591 5.18 -9.98 -20.97
C GLY A 591 4.14 -11.11 -20.96
N VAL A 592 3.27 -11.18 -19.95
CA VAL A 592 2.13 -12.11 -19.94
C VAL A 592 1.17 -11.79 -21.08
N VAL A 593 0.81 -10.52 -21.28
CA VAL A 593 -0.08 -10.09 -22.38
C VAL A 593 0.50 -10.43 -23.75
N GLU A 594 1.79 -10.17 -23.95
CA GLU A 594 2.50 -10.48 -25.20
C GLU A 594 2.61 -11.99 -25.45
N SER A 595 3.08 -12.76 -24.45
CA SER A 595 3.30 -14.20 -24.60
C SER A 595 2.00 -14.99 -24.81
N LYS A 596 0.87 -14.47 -24.29
CA LYS A 596 -0.47 -15.00 -24.56
C LYS A 596 -1.05 -14.55 -25.90
N GLY A 597 -0.38 -13.63 -26.60
CA GLY A 597 -0.85 -13.07 -27.85
C GLY A 597 -2.17 -12.33 -27.69
N ILE A 598 -2.44 -11.74 -26.53
CA ILE A 598 -3.66 -10.96 -26.23
C ILE A 598 -3.44 -9.47 -26.50
N GLY A 599 -2.19 -9.08 -26.73
CA GLY A 599 -1.81 -7.72 -27.05
C GLY A 599 -0.38 -7.63 -27.56
N PRO A 600 0.09 -6.40 -27.82
CA PRO A 600 1.47 -6.16 -28.21
C PRO A 600 2.42 -6.29 -27.02
N ALA A 601 3.72 -6.34 -27.32
CA ALA A 601 4.79 -6.15 -26.34
C ALA A 601 4.59 -4.86 -25.53
N PRO A 602 4.96 -4.83 -24.24
CA PRO A 602 4.84 -3.63 -23.43
C PRO A 602 5.76 -2.52 -23.95
N VAL A 603 5.24 -1.30 -24.04
CA VAL A 603 5.98 -0.13 -24.52
C VAL A 603 5.92 0.97 -23.46
N HIS A 604 7.06 1.60 -23.17
CA HIS A 604 7.10 2.75 -22.25
C HIS A 604 6.24 3.90 -22.78
N ILE A 605 5.62 4.68 -21.90
CA ILE A 605 4.66 5.73 -22.29
C ILE A 605 5.24 6.80 -23.23
N ASP A 606 6.56 7.01 -23.17
CA ASP A 606 7.28 7.90 -24.09
C ASP A 606 7.14 7.46 -25.55
N ASP A 607 7.17 6.15 -25.76
CA ASP A 607 7.31 5.53 -27.08
C ASP A 607 5.94 4.98 -27.55
N PHE A 608 4.95 4.85 -26.63
CA PHE A 608 3.63 4.32 -26.95
C PHE A 608 2.87 5.12 -28.02
N HIS A 609 3.14 6.41 -28.16
CA HIS A 609 2.53 7.24 -29.20
C HIS A 609 2.88 6.78 -30.63
N GLU A 610 3.93 5.98 -30.80
CA GLU A 610 4.34 5.39 -32.09
C GLU A 610 3.47 4.18 -32.45
N SER A 611 3.05 3.40 -31.45
CA SER A 611 2.32 2.14 -31.63
C SER A 611 0.84 2.20 -31.25
N CYS A 612 0.36 3.26 -30.60
CA CYS A 612 -0.99 3.34 -30.02
C CYS A 612 -2.12 3.17 -31.06
N VAL A 613 -1.96 3.74 -32.26
CA VAL A 613 -2.94 3.60 -33.36
C VAL A 613 -2.96 2.17 -33.88
N ALA A 614 -1.79 1.56 -34.05
CA ALA A 614 -1.67 0.17 -34.49
C ALA A 614 -2.31 -0.79 -33.48
N PHE A 615 -2.18 -0.52 -32.19
CA PHE A 615 -2.88 -1.26 -31.15
C PHE A 615 -4.40 -1.15 -31.30
N ILE A 616 -4.97 0.05 -31.35
CA ILE A 616 -6.43 0.23 -31.46
C ILE A 616 -6.98 -0.43 -32.73
N ASP A 617 -6.32 -0.24 -33.87
CA ASP A 617 -6.73 -0.89 -35.12
C ASP A 617 -6.64 -2.43 -35.02
N GLY A 618 -5.58 -2.94 -34.40
CA GLY A 618 -5.39 -4.38 -34.18
C GLY A 618 -6.36 -4.98 -33.16
N ALA A 619 -6.77 -4.23 -32.15
CA ALA A 619 -7.69 -4.65 -31.11
C ALA A 619 -9.16 -4.65 -31.59
N LEU A 620 -9.55 -3.64 -32.37
CA LEU A 620 -10.94 -3.44 -32.80
C LEU A 620 -11.26 -4.04 -34.17
N LYS A 621 -10.28 -4.62 -34.88
CA LYS A 621 -10.56 -5.33 -36.13
C LYS A 621 -11.45 -6.58 -35.90
N PRO A 622 -12.45 -6.84 -36.76
CA PRO A 622 -13.37 -7.98 -36.59
C PRO A 622 -12.70 -9.36 -36.51
N ASP A 623 -11.54 -9.53 -37.16
CA ASP A 623 -10.79 -10.78 -37.24
C ASP A 623 -9.52 -10.77 -36.35
N SER A 624 -9.52 -9.95 -35.29
CA SER A 624 -8.37 -9.78 -34.42
C SER A 624 -7.85 -11.09 -33.83
N GLU A 625 -6.57 -11.37 -34.05
CA GLU A 625 -5.89 -12.51 -33.42
C GLU A 625 -5.79 -12.30 -31.92
N TRP A 626 -5.58 -11.06 -31.47
CA TRP A 626 -5.59 -10.71 -30.04
C TRP A 626 -6.94 -11.01 -29.38
N LEU A 627 -8.05 -10.66 -30.05
CA LEU A 627 -9.38 -10.97 -29.53
C LEU A 627 -9.61 -12.49 -29.46
N LYS A 628 -9.29 -13.22 -30.54
CA LYS A 628 -9.42 -14.69 -30.56
C LYS A 628 -8.61 -15.35 -29.43
N ASN A 629 -7.39 -14.88 -29.19
CA ASN A 629 -6.55 -15.39 -28.11
C ASN A 629 -7.08 -14.99 -26.72
N ALA A 630 -7.63 -13.78 -26.58
CA ALA A 630 -8.24 -13.32 -25.32
C ALA A 630 -9.49 -14.14 -24.95
N GLU A 631 -10.33 -14.44 -25.94
CA GLU A 631 -11.52 -15.29 -25.81
C GLU A 631 -11.17 -16.77 -25.53
N ALA A 632 -10.04 -17.25 -26.06
CA ALA A 632 -9.57 -18.62 -25.82
C ALA A 632 -8.82 -18.80 -24.49
N ALA A 633 -8.25 -17.73 -23.95
CA ALA A 633 -7.48 -17.77 -22.71
C ALA A 633 -8.41 -17.81 -21.48
N SER A 634 -8.04 -18.62 -20.48
CA SER A 634 -8.77 -18.71 -19.22
C SER A 634 -8.24 -17.69 -18.21
N TRP A 635 -9.10 -16.76 -17.79
CA TRP A 635 -8.78 -15.71 -16.82
C TRP A 635 -9.67 -15.74 -15.55
N GLY A 636 -10.47 -16.80 -15.40
CA GLY A 636 -11.45 -16.93 -14.33
C GLY A 636 -12.78 -16.32 -14.73
N ALA A 637 -13.80 -16.42 -13.88
CA ALA A 637 -15.10 -15.83 -14.18
C ALA A 637 -15.09 -14.30 -13.98
N GLU A 638 -15.81 -13.59 -14.84
CA GLU A 638 -15.88 -12.12 -14.86
C GLU A 638 -16.30 -11.51 -13.51
N ASP A 639 -17.24 -12.17 -12.82
CA ASP A 639 -17.83 -11.68 -11.56
C ASP A 639 -17.24 -12.33 -10.30
N ASP A 640 -16.34 -13.30 -10.43
CA ASP A 640 -15.70 -13.93 -9.26
C ASP A 640 -14.79 -12.91 -8.54
N ASP A 641 -14.64 -13.03 -7.23
CA ASP A 641 -13.67 -12.27 -6.46
C ASP A 641 -12.47 -13.13 -6.02
N GLY A 642 -12.50 -14.43 -6.28
CA GLY A 642 -11.47 -15.42 -5.98
C GLY A 642 -11.20 -15.61 -4.49
N VAL A 643 -11.91 -14.92 -3.59
CA VAL A 643 -11.67 -14.97 -2.14
C VAL A 643 -11.84 -16.39 -1.63
N LYS A 644 -12.91 -17.07 -2.08
CA LYS A 644 -13.24 -18.44 -1.65
C LYS A 644 -12.13 -19.45 -2.01
N GLU A 645 -11.62 -19.40 -3.23
CA GLU A 645 -10.56 -20.32 -3.67
C GLU A 645 -9.26 -20.08 -2.90
N ASN A 646 -8.91 -18.81 -2.64
CA ASN A 646 -7.73 -18.45 -1.88
C ASN A 646 -7.80 -18.95 -0.43
N ILE A 647 -8.91 -18.72 0.28
CA ILE A 647 -9.04 -19.18 1.68
C ILE A 647 -9.12 -20.70 1.78
N ASP A 648 -9.76 -21.37 0.82
CA ASP A 648 -9.83 -22.83 0.76
C ASP A 648 -8.44 -23.45 0.55
N ALA A 649 -7.62 -22.85 -0.31
CA ALA A 649 -6.25 -23.27 -0.51
C ALA A 649 -5.42 -23.15 0.77
N VAL A 650 -5.58 -22.06 1.52
CA VAL A 650 -4.91 -21.88 2.82
C VAL A 650 -5.37 -22.93 3.83
N VAL A 651 -6.69 -23.18 3.95
CA VAL A 651 -7.23 -24.21 4.86
C VAL A 651 -6.73 -25.61 4.48
N ARG A 652 -6.70 -25.93 3.18
CA ARG A 652 -6.17 -27.20 2.67
C ARG A 652 -4.70 -27.39 3.05
N LEU A 653 -3.87 -26.37 2.80
CA LEU A 653 -2.44 -26.39 3.16
C LEU A 653 -2.23 -26.48 4.68
N LEU A 654 -3.05 -25.80 5.49
CA LEU A 654 -3.03 -25.92 6.95
C LEU A 654 -3.41 -27.31 7.46
N GLY A 655 -4.17 -28.09 6.67
CA GLY A 655 -4.46 -29.49 6.94
C GLY A 655 -3.29 -30.44 6.67
N GLU A 656 -2.22 -29.97 6.02
CA GLU A 656 -0.99 -30.75 5.83
C GLU A 656 -0.10 -30.73 7.08
N ASN A 657 0.90 -31.63 7.11
CA ASN A 657 1.93 -31.63 8.14
C ASN A 657 2.97 -30.51 7.91
N LEU A 658 2.54 -29.26 8.08
CA LEU A 658 3.39 -28.09 8.01
C LEU A 658 4.26 -27.96 9.25
N LYS A 659 5.49 -27.46 9.07
CA LYS A 659 6.42 -27.17 10.15
C LYS A 659 6.79 -25.69 10.12
N PRO A 660 7.07 -25.07 11.29
CA PRO A 660 7.72 -23.77 11.32
C PRO A 660 9.05 -23.80 10.58
N VAL A 661 9.47 -22.65 10.06
CA VAL A 661 10.74 -22.53 9.35
C VAL A 661 11.91 -22.78 10.29
N ASN A 662 12.94 -23.43 9.79
CA ASN A 662 14.17 -23.69 10.52
C ASN A 662 15.37 -23.50 9.61
N SER A 663 16.18 -22.47 9.89
CA SER A 663 17.35 -22.14 9.06
C SER A 663 18.50 -23.15 9.17
N PHE A 664 18.43 -24.10 10.11
CA PHE A 664 19.42 -25.17 10.29
C PHE A 664 19.12 -26.44 9.48
N VAL A 665 18.01 -26.51 8.74
CA VAL A 665 17.71 -27.66 7.88
C VAL A 665 18.75 -27.72 6.76
N GLN A 666 19.81 -28.50 6.98
CA GLN A 666 20.78 -28.88 5.96
C GLN A 666 20.21 -30.05 5.14
N ASN A 667 20.43 -30.02 3.83
CA ASN A 667 20.08 -31.11 2.91
C ASN A 667 20.60 -32.46 3.45
N GLU A 668 19.72 -33.44 3.67
CA GLU A 668 20.12 -34.85 3.78
C GLU A 668 20.57 -35.44 2.41
N GLY A 669 21.02 -34.62 1.46
CA GLY A 669 21.39 -35.06 0.11
C GLY A 669 22.10 -34.07 -0.81
N GLY A 670 22.73 -33.00 -0.30
CA GLY A 670 23.41 -31.99 -1.11
C GLY A 670 24.93 -32.03 -0.94
N VAL A 671 25.65 -32.20 -2.06
CA VAL A 671 27.12 -32.27 -2.18
C VAL A 671 27.82 -31.23 -1.28
N GLU A 672 28.72 -31.69 -0.41
CA GLU A 672 29.63 -30.83 0.35
C GLU A 672 30.42 -29.93 -0.62
N THR A 673 30.01 -28.67 -0.74
CA THR A 673 30.83 -27.67 -1.42
C THR A 673 31.91 -27.28 -0.42
N THR A 674 33.13 -27.76 -0.66
CA THR A 674 34.22 -27.68 0.31
C THR A 674 34.62 -26.21 0.58
N GLU A 675 35.19 -25.91 1.75
CA GLU A 675 35.72 -24.56 2.07
C GLU A 675 36.64 -24.00 0.98
N ARG A 676 37.27 -24.88 0.19
CA ARG A 676 38.09 -24.57 -0.97
C ARG A 676 37.31 -23.90 -2.11
N GLU A 677 36.09 -24.35 -2.40
CA GLU A 677 35.24 -23.77 -3.45
C GLU A 677 34.66 -22.42 -3.01
N ILE A 678 34.29 -22.27 -1.74
CA ILE A 678 33.89 -20.98 -1.16
C ILE A 678 35.05 -19.98 -1.22
N TYR A 679 36.27 -20.41 -0.92
CA TYR A 679 37.47 -19.58 -1.06
C TYR A 679 37.73 -19.18 -2.51
N GLN A 680 37.56 -20.11 -3.44
CA GLN A 680 37.74 -19.86 -4.88
C GLN A 680 36.72 -18.83 -5.40
N LEU A 681 35.44 -18.99 -5.03
CA LEU A 681 34.38 -18.04 -5.37
C LEU A 681 34.61 -16.66 -4.75
N LYS A 682 35.12 -16.58 -3.52
CA LYS A 682 35.51 -15.31 -2.88
C LYS A 682 36.67 -14.62 -3.61
N LYS A 683 37.64 -15.41 -4.10
CA LYS A 683 38.79 -14.91 -4.85
C LYS A 683 38.36 -14.39 -6.24
N GLU A 684 37.50 -15.13 -6.93
CA GLU A 684 36.94 -14.70 -8.23
C GLU A 684 36.10 -13.43 -8.08
N ASN A 685 35.27 -13.33 -7.04
CA ASN A 685 34.52 -12.11 -6.72
C ASN A 685 35.43 -10.91 -6.42
N TYR A 686 36.55 -11.14 -5.75
CA TYR A 686 37.51 -10.08 -5.44
C TYR A 686 38.21 -9.55 -6.70
N GLU A 687 38.63 -10.45 -7.60
CA GLU A 687 39.25 -10.05 -8.86
C GLU A 687 38.26 -9.33 -9.80
N LEU A 688 37.00 -9.77 -9.84
CA LEU A 688 35.94 -9.06 -10.57
C LEU A 688 35.69 -7.64 -10.03
N LYS A 689 35.65 -7.47 -8.71
CA LYS A 689 35.53 -6.14 -8.08
C LYS A 689 36.72 -5.24 -8.42
N LYS A 690 37.92 -5.81 -8.42
CA LYS A 690 39.15 -5.08 -8.75
C LYS A 690 39.17 -4.64 -10.21
N ALA A 691 38.69 -5.48 -11.12
CA ALA A 691 38.55 -5.14 -12.53
C ALA A 691 37.51 -4.02 -12.76
N ALA A 692 36.33 -4.13 -12.15
CA ALA A 692 35.28 -3.11 -12.28
C ALA A 692 35.71 -1.74 -11.76
N VAL A 693 36.43 -1.70 -10.62
CA VAL A 693 36.97 -0.44 -10.07
C VAL A 693 38.07 0.15 -10.97
N ALA A 694 38.90 -0.69 -11.59
CA ALA A 694 39.93 -0.23 -12.52
C ALA A 694 39.32 0.37 -13.79
N GLU A 695 38.26 -0.24 -14.32
CA GLU A 695 37.54 0.23 -15.50
C GLU A 695 36.80 1.55 -15.24
N GLU A 696 36.13 1.69 -14.09
CA GLU A 696 35.47 2.94 -13.71
C GLU A 696 36.47 4.07 -13.52
N ARG A 697 37.65 3.77 -12.96
CA ARG A 697 38.73 4.75 -12.82
C ARG A 697 39.26 5.21 -14.18
N ALA A 698 39.41 4.29 -15.14
CA ALA A 698 39.82 4.63 -16.50
C ALA A 698 38.76 5.50 -17.21
N ARG A 699 37.46 5.23 -16.97
CA ARG A 699 36.35 6.06 -17.46
C ARG A 699 36.39 7.47 -16.90
N VAL A 700 36.59 7.62 -15.59
CA VAL A 700 36.68 8.94 -14.94
C VAL A 700 37.90 9.71 -15.45
N GLU A 701 39.02 9.04 -15.71
CA GLU A 701 40.20 9.67 -16.31
C GLU A 701 39.97 10.09 -17.76
N ALA A 702 39.27 9.28 -18.55
CA ALA A 702 38.90 9.63 -19.93
C ALA A 702 37.95 10.83 -19.99
N VAL A 703 36.95 10.88 -19.09
CA VAL A 703 36.04 12.03 -18.97
C VAL A 703 36.78 13.29 -18.52
N ARG A 704 37.71 13.17 -17.56
CA ARG A 704 38.55 14.30 -17.14
C ARG A 704 39.46 14.80 -18.25
N ALA A 705 40.01 13.90 -19.08
CA ALA A 705 40.83 14.27 -20.23
C ALA A 705 40.00 15.00 -21.29
N ALA A 706 38.79 14.51 -21.61
CA ALA A 706 37.88 15.15 -22.56
C ALA A 706 37.45 16.56 -22.09
N VAL A 707 37.14 16.73 -20.80
CA VAL A 707 36.79 18.04 -20.20
C VAL A 707 37.97 19.00 -20.18
N ALA A 708 39.21 18.50 -20.16
CA ALA A 708 40.42 19.31 -20.23
C ALA A 708 40.80 19.72 -21.66
N GLU A 709 40.38 18.97 -22.69
CA GLU A 709 40.50 19.37 -24.11
C GLU A 709 39.43 20.39 -24.54
N GLU A 710 38.29 20.43 -23.85
CA GLU A 710 37.19 21.38 -24.12
C GLU A 710 37.37 22.75 -23.44
N ARG A 711 38.32 22.86 -22.50
CA ARG A 711 38.73 24.10 -21.81
C ARG A 711 39.99 24.68 -22.41
#